data_AF-A0A0C1JCR1-F1
#
_entry.id   AF-A0A0C1JCR1-F1
#
_cell.length_a   1.000
_cell.length_b   1.000
_cell.length_c   1.000
_cell.angle_alpha   90.00
_cell.angle_beta   90.00
_cell.angle_gamma   90.00
#
_symmetry.space_group_name_H-M   'P 1'
#
loop_
_entity.id
_entity.type
_entity.pdbx_description
1 polymer ?
#
loop_
_entity_poly.entity_id
_entity_poly.type
_entity_poly.pdbx_seq_one_letter_code
_entity_poly.pdbx_strand_id
1 'polypeptide(L)'
;MSRPIKIEEIERLWDQIASGRDVVGFEDLAKALSGLGNQQATDHLDLIADEYDQVDGITRQQFLATLASLTGDLTSRVSIAFDVFDANGDRKITHDELRDVLLAFGIAEDLTDHFFAAADKDGDGAISFSEFQAATSNAEGRHPLRYRDVHPSLMAPAPTETVTSVQFSKNPQSAPQGKDRRRGEGTSRLQMQIGLFRLLQGAAYRSFRENFAANYETHLAAKTMPYTITEFARYTERAIELYKALGVVEPACFEVLDAVPLSLRQELIKLDDRISTWASIEKSMEMSRAAAEMDAERTDRARTHHVFDALVECALTLRRKNLTVADLSDGALDLHEVKRLRSLDLHQPPPSTKGGQDGDNADYLAAWNGVILETAGEEIDGAMMPNAYWYQEFMPKLLAACSVATADDIVANTMPDEADLDEWFHEARASGEFHPFAEAEMDQFATCEPSQKLMIKQAWRLTRHYLNGIQKRRERLEFGRDSGSLSQYVAFLDVYLGRSDVRDADMRLSFPYFIGPSTWRFLHTTAEIICHRDVEDQPKLIALFKSFFRSFAAMYPCPYCRYHLNRYVVQNREVEYYPLEYLVLGCDQRKNGFEASIDNKLDTISDGPSLRLFLWKLHNAVSSSITRTEPWFHRDERAFYASRYWPSLSEEVACARAFGETEVPINRLSHFSGMLTPVGRLASLRGRWRGMHMMTGSANLAQLVSDAESSVRDLEDALAAGEFLEKTYRFDPSFEDNAPHFTPEEEAYSRSGLFVEA
;
A
#
# COMPACT_ATOMS: atom_id res chain seq x y z
N MET A 1 -32.55 12.74 -24.98
CA MET A 1 -32.60 11.91 -23.76
C MET A 1 -32.73 12.84 -22.57
N SER A 2 -33.80 12.70 -21.80
CA SER A 2 -34.09 13.50 -20.60
C SER A 2 -33.13 13.11 -19.46
N ARG A 3 -32.80 14.06 -18.57
CA ARG A 3 -31.84 13.84 -17.48
C ARG A 3 -32.48 12.98 -16.37
N PRO A 4 -31.80 11.95 -15.85
CA PRO A 4 -32.34 11.12 -14.77
C PRO A 4 -32.56 11.93 -13.49
N ILE A 5 -33.61 11.57 -12.75
CA ILE A 5 -34.07 12.27 -11.53
C ILE A 5 -33.26 11.76 -10.32
N LYS A 6 -32.87 12.68 -9.43
CA LYS A 6 -32.15 12.34 -8.20
C LYS A 6 -33.10 12.01 -7.05
N ILE A 7 -32.67 11.18 -6.10
CA ILE A 7 -33.49 10.76 -4.95
C ILE A 7 -34.06 11.95 -4.16
N GLU A 8 -33.30 13.03 -3.95
CA GLU A 8 -33.80 14.21 -3.22
C GLU A 8 -34.89 14.96 -3.99
N GLU A 9 -34.88 14.87 -5.32
CA GLU A 9 -35.94 15.40 -6.17
C GLU A 9 -37.19 14.52 -6.07
N ILE A 10 -37.03 13.19 -6.07
CA ILE A 10 -38.14 12.24 -5.87
C ILE A 10 -38.78 12.42 -4.48
N GLU A 11 -37.98 12.62 -3.43
CA GLU A 11 -38.46 12.88 -2.07
C GLU A 11 -39.23 14.20 -1.96
N ARG A 12 -38.73 15.27 -2.57
CA ARG A 12 -39.46 16.56 -2.62
C ARG A 12 -40.78 16.43 -3.36
N LEU A 13 -40.83 15.64 -4.44
CA LEU A 13 -42.07 15.35 -5.14
C LEU A 13 -43.04 14.63 -4.19
N TRP A 14 -42.59 13.62 -3.45
CA TRP A 14 -43.43 12.95 -2.45
C TRP A 14 -44.00 13.95 -1.42
N ASP A 15 -43.16 14.78 -0.80
CA ASP A 15 -43.58 15.69 0.25
C ASP A 15 -44.66 16.69 -0.23
N GLN A 16 -44.55 17.14 -1.48
CA GLN A 16 -45.53 18.03 -2.12
C GLN A 16 -46.86 17.30 -2.39
N ILE A 17 -46.80 16.06 -2.86
CA ILE A 17 -47.97 15.25 -3.23
C ILE A 17 -48.72 14.76 -1.98
N ALA A 18 -47.97 14.24 -1.00
CA ALA A 18 -48.49 13.63 0.20
C ALA A 18 -49.14 14.64 1.13
N SER A 19 -48.60 15.87 1.19
CA SER A 19 -49.10 16.95 2.07
C SER A 19 -49.25 16.47 3.54
N GLY A 20 -48.31 15.63 4.00
CA GLY A 20 -48.30 15.04 5.34
C GLY A 20 -49.10 13.75 5.52
N ARG A 21 -49.62 13.14 4.44
CA ARG A 21 -50.29 11.83 4.47
C ARG A 21 -49.29 10.69 4.26
N ASP A 22 -49.47 9.57 4.95
CA ASP A 22 -48.62 8.38 4.80
C ASP A 22 -48.95 7.54 3.54
N VAL A 23 -50.18 7.68 3.05
CA VAL A 23 -50.71 7.01 1.86
C VAL A 23 -51.39 8.05 0.98
N VAL A 24 -51.13 7.99 -0.32
CA VAL A 24 -51.72 8.88 -1.32
C VAL A 24 -52.54 8.08 -2.31
N GLY A 25 -53.79 8.48 -2.55
CA GLY A 25 -54.64 7.88 -3.57
C GLY A 25 -54.18 8.26 -5.00
N PHE A 26 -54.45 7.38 -5.96
CA PHE A 26 -53.99 7.55 -7.35
C PHE A 26 -54.45 8.87 -8.01
N GLU A 27 -55.67 9.33 -7.75
CA GLU A 27 -56.16 10.60 -8.31
C GLU A 27 -55.34 11.82 -7.85
N ASP A 28 -54.89 11.83 -6.59
CA ASP A 28 -54.07 12.91 -6.04
C ASP A 28 -52.65 12.85 -6.60
N LEU A 29 -52.12 11.64 -6.78
CA LEU A 29 -50.83 11.36 -7.41
C LEU A 29 -50.78 11.86 -8.87
N ALA A 30 -51.78 11.48 -9.67
CA ALA A 30 -51.87 11.85 -11.08
C ALA A 30 -52.08 13.36 -11.29
N LYS A 31 -52.95 14.00 -10.48
CA LYS A 31 -53.15 15.45 -10.49
C LYS A 31 -51.88 16.21 -10.14
N ALA A 32 -51.14 15.73 -9.14
CA ALA A 32 -49.94 16.40 -8.69
C ALA A 32 -48.76 16.21 -9.66
N LEU A 33 -48.54 15.00 -10.19
CA LEU A 33 -47.50 14.76 -11.22
C LEU A 33 -47.79 15.48 -12.54
N SER A 34 -49.05 15.70 -12.90
CA SER A 34 -49.44 16.54 -14.05
C SER A 34 -49.23 18.04 -13.80
N GLY A 35 -49.30 18.49 -12.53
CA GLY A 35 -49.12 19.89 -12.13
C GLY A 35 -47.65 20.33 -11.94
N LEU A 36 -46.73 19.38 -11.80
CA LEU A 36 -45.32 19.63 -11.44
C LEU A 36 -44.39 19.89 -12.64
N GLY A 37 -44.88 19.75 -13.88
CA GLY A 37 -44.12 20.07 -15.09
C GLY A 37 -42.94 19.13 -15.38
N ASN A 38 -42.84 17.99 -14.71
CA ASN A 38 -41.81 16.99 -14.94
C ASN A 38 -42.29 15.94 -15.97
N GLN A 39 -42.14 16.28 -17.24
CA GLN A 39 -42.59 15.46 -18.38
C GLN A 39 -42.18 13.98 -18.26
N GLN A 40 -40.98 13.70 -17.75
CA GLN A 40 -40.45 12.34 -17.65
C GLN A 40 -41.19 11.48 -16.61
N ALA A 41 -41.63 12.05 -15.49
CA ALA A 41 -42.47 11.34 -14.53
C ALA A 41 -43.92 11.24 -15.01
N THR A 42 -44.40 12.28 -15.71
CA THR A 42 -45.75 12.32 -16.31
C THR A 42 -45.92 11.27 -17.42
N ASP A 43 -44.88 11.04 -18.24
CA ASP A 43 -44.91 10.07 -19.35
C ASP A 43 -45.05 8.61 -18.89
N HIS A 44 -44.75 8.31 -17.62
CA HIS A 44 -44.88 6.99 -17.02
C HIS A 44 -46.07 6.85 -16.08
N LEU A 45 -46.94 7.88 -15.99
CA LEU A 45 -48.11 7.86 -15.13
C LEU A 45 -49.04 6.69 -15.40
N ASP A 46 -49.25 6.34 -16.66
CA ASP A 46 -50.12 5.21 -17.04
C ASP A 46 -49.55 3.86 -16.54
N LEU A 47 -48.22 3.69 -16.55
CA LEU A 47 -47.57 2.49 -16.01
C LEU A 47 -47.66 2.42 -14.48
N ILE A 48 -47.52 3.57 -13.81
CA ILE A 48 -47.72 3.68 -12.36
C ILE A 48 -49.20 3.43 -12.02
N ALA A 49 -50.12 3.92 -12.84
CA ALA A 49 -51.56 3.70 -12.71
C ALA A 49 -51.90 2.22 -12.79
N ASP A 50 -51.50 1.56 -13.88
CA ASP A 50 -51.77 0.15 -14.15
C ASP A 50 -51.21 -0.76 -13.04
N GLU A 51 -50.08 -0.38 -12.44
CA GLU A 51 -49.47 -1.16 -11.36
C GLU A 51 -50.22 -1.05 -10.01
N TYR A 52 -50.86 0.11 -9.74
CA TYR A 52 -51.50 0.41 -8.45
C TYR A 52 -53.02 0.58 -8.53
N ASP A 53 -53.65 0.32 -9.69
CA ASP A 53 -55.09 0.46 -9.97
C ASP A 53 -56.00 -0.35 -9.02
N GLN A 54 -55.45 -1.39 -8.39
CA GLN A 54 -56.17 -2.26 -7.43
C GLN A 54 -55.83 -2.02 -5.96
N VAL A 55 -55.10 -0.95 -5.64
CA VAL A 55 -54.68 -0.63 -4.27
C VAL A 55 -55.25 0.73 -3.85
N ASP A 56 -55.80 0.82 -2.64
CA ASP A 56 -56.46 2.04 -2.10
C ASP A 56 -55.51 3.26 -1.94
N GLY A 57 -54.22 3.10 -2.24
CA GLY A 57 -53.24 4.17 -2.35
C GLY A 57 -51.80 3.67 -2.33
N ILE A 58 -50.86 4.55 -2.67
CA ILE A 58 -49.42 4.28 -2.68
C ILE A 58 -48.76 4.83 -1.41
N THR A 59 -47.87 4.07 -0.79
CA THR A 59 -47.05 4.53 0.34
C THR A 59 -45.82 5.30 -0.14
N ARG A 60 -45.17 6.05 0.77
CA ARG A 60 -43.91 6.76 0.49
C ARG A 60 -42.85 5.84 -0.12
N GLN A 61 -42.66 4.66 0.47
CA GLN A 61 -41.60 3.73 0.04
C GLN A 61 -41.90 3.12 -1.34
N GLN A 62 -43.16 2.78 -1.62
CA GLN A 62 -43.58 2.28 -2.93
C GLN A 62 -43.44 3.35 -4.01
N PHE A 63 -43.78 4.61 -3.69
CA PHE A 63 -43.61 5.74 -4.61
C PHE A 63 -42.14 5.99 -4.96
N LEU A 64 -41.26 6.04 -3.95
CA LEU A 64 -39.82 6.23 -4.17
C LEU A 64 -39.23 5.11 -5.03
N ALA A 65 -39.55 3.85 -4.72
CA ALA A 65 -39.04 2.69 -5.46
C ALA A 65 -39.55 2.66 -6.92
N THR A 66 -40.82 3.00 -7.13
CA THR A 66 -41.43 3.07 -8.46
C THR A 66 -40.78 4.15 -9.32
N LEU A 67 -40.64 5.37 -8.79
CA LEU A 67 -40.01 6.46 -9.55
C LEU A 67 -38.51 6.25 -9.75
N ALA A 68 -37.80 5.67 -8.78
CA ALA A 68 -36.40 5.34 -8.96
C ALA A 68 -36.19 4.27 -10.05
N SER A 69 -37.05 3.25 -10.10
CA SER A 69 -37.03 2.20 -11.13
C SER A 69 -37.31 2.76 -12.53
N LEU A 70 -38.28 3.68 -12.66
CA LEU A 70 -38.70 4.22 -13.96
C LEU A 70 -37.85 5.40 -14.45
N THR A 71 -37.33 6.23 -13.55
CA THR A 71 -36.76 7.55 -13.89
C THR A 71 -35.51 7.94 -13.10
N GLY A 72 -35.12 7.16 -12.10
CA GLY A 72 -34.02 7.47 -11.19
C GLY A 72 -32.63 7.27 -11.79
N ASP A 73 -31.65 8.06 -11.32
CA ASP A 73 -30.24 7.75 -11.58
C ASP A 73 -29.78 6.50 -10.81
N LEU A 74 -28.60 5.98 -11.16
CA LEU A 74 -28.04 4.79 -10.51
C LEU A 74 -27.97 4.94 -9.00
N THR A 75 -27.47 6.09 -8.52
CA THR A 75 -27.33 6.37 -7.08
C THR A 75 -28.68 6.24 -6.35
N SER A 76 -29.74 6.77 -6.95
CA SER A 76 -31.10 6.71 -6.38
C SER A 76 -31.63 5.29 -6.32
N ARG A 77 -31.45 4.52 -7.41
CA ARG A 77 -31.84 3.10 -7.48
C ARG A 77 -31.10 2.25 -6.46
N VAL A 78 -29.78 2.44 -6.38
CA VAL A 78 -28.91 1.73 -5.44
C VAL A 78 -29.23 2.12 -4.00
N SER A 79 -29.57 3.39 -3.72
CA SER A 79 -29.92 3.84 -2.35
C SER A 79 -31.13 3.11 -1.82
N ILE A 80 -32.19 3.01 -2.62
CA ILE A 80 -33.40 2.29 -2.21
C ILE A 80 -33.13 0.80 -2.09
N ALA A 81 -32.32 0.23 -2.98
CA ALA A 81 -31.95 -1.18 -2.89
C ALA A 81 -31.11 -1.49 -1.63
N PHE A 82 -30.18 -0.60 -1.29
CA PHE A 82 -29.36 -0.71 -0.10
C PHE A 82 -30.22 -0.71 1.18
N ASP A 83 -31.19 0.20 1.28
CA ASP A 83 -32.13 0.27 2.42
C ASP A 83 -33.04 -0.97 2.55
N VAL A 84 -33.18 -1.77 1.49
CA VAL A 84 -33.94 -3.04 1.54
C VAL A 84 -33.09 -4.18 2.09
N PHE A 85 -31.77 -4.12 1.86
CA PHE A 85 -30.81 -5.14 2.32
C PHE A 85 -30.27 -4.85 3.72
N ASP A 86 -30.09 -3.58 4.07
CA ASP A 86 -29.75 -3.13 5.43
C ASP A 86 -30.98 -3.27 6.36
N ALA A 87 -31.21 -4.49 6.85
CA ALA A 87 -32.38 -4.82 7.64
C ALA A 87 -32.38 -4.15 9.02
N ASN A 88 -31.20 -3.84 9.56
CA ASN A 88 -31.03 -3.30 10.90
C ASN A 88 -30.87 -1.76 10.92
N GLY A 89 -30.68 -1.12 9.76
CA GLY A 89 -30.56 0.33 9.58
C GLY A 89 -29.21 0.91 10.01
N ASP A 90 -28.15 0.10 10.11
CA ASP A 90 -26.81 0.51 10.52
C ASP A 90 -25.97 1.11 9.37
N ARG A 91 -26.55 1.17 8.18
CA ARG A 91 -25.97 1.64 6.91
C ARG A 91 -24.85 0.74 6.39
N LYS A 92 -24.87 -0.55 6.73
CA LYS A 92 -23.97 -1.58 6.24
C LYS A 92 -24.76 -2.83 5.86
N ILE A 93 -24.24 -3.62 4.92
CA ILE A 93 -24.79 -4.95 4.60
C ILE A 93 -23.79 -5.99 5.08
N THR A 94 -24.16 -6.76 6.09
CA THR A 94 -23.35 -7.85 6.64
C THR A 94 -23.33 -9.06 5.70
N HIS A 95 -22.38 -9.99 5.95
CA HIS A 95 -22.29 -11.26 5.20
C HIS A 95 -23.59 -12.05 5.28
N ASP A 96 -24.19 -12.15 6.47
CA ASP A 96 -25.46 -12.83 6.69
C ASP A 96 -26.62 -12.15 5.92
N GLU A 97 -26.69 -10.82 5.93
CA GLU A 97 -27.72 -10.07 5.20
C GLU A 97 -27.59 -10.26 3.68
N LEU A 98 -26.37 -10.24 3.14
CA LEU A 98 -26.15 -10.56 1.73
C LEU A 98 -26.48 -12.03 1.42
N ARG A 99 -26.09 -12.97 2.29
CA ARG A 99 -26.39 -14.40 2.15
C ARG A 99 -27.88 -14.64 2.03
N ASP A 100 -28.66 -14.11 2.96
CA ASP A 100 -30.09 -14.35 3.05
C ASP A 100 -30.82 -13.82 1.80
N VAL A 101 -30.36 -12.68 1.27
CA VAL A 101 -30.81 -12.14 -0.01
C VAL A 101 -30.40 -13.04 -1.17
N LEU A 102 -29.13 -13.44 -1.30
CA LEU A 102 -28.67 -14.29 -2.40
C LEU A 102 -29.41 -15.64 -2.43
N LEU A 103 -29.66 -16.24 -1.27
CA LEU A 103 -30.43 -17.48 -1.13
C LEU A 103 -31.88 -17.31 -1.57
N ALA A 104 -32.54 -16.22 -1.17
CA ALA A 104 -33.90 -15.90 -1.59
C ALA A 104 -34.02 -15.74 -3.12
N PHE A 105 -32.92 -15.45 -3.81
CA PHE A 105 -32.84 -15.29 -5.25
C PHE A 105 -32.41 -16.56 -5.98
N GLY A 106 -32.23 -17.67 -5.25
CA GLY A 106 -31.78 -18.92 -5.82
C GLY A 106 -30.32 -18.87 -6.29
N ILE A 107 -29.49 -18.02 -5.69
CA ILE A 107 -28.03 -18.14 -5.77
C ILE A 107 -27.59 -19.09 -4.65
N ALA A 108 -26.65 -19.98 -4.96
CA ALA A 108 -26.20 -20.99 -4.00
C ALA A 108 -25.34 -20.35 -2.90
N GLU A 109 -25.45 -20.90 -1.69
CA GLU A 109 -24.78 -20.38 -0.48
C GLU A 109 -23.25 -20.31 -0.64
N ASP A 110 -22.67 -21.25 -1.38
CA ASP A 110 -21.23 -21.33 -1.66
C ASP A 110 -20.71 -20.19 -2.55
N LEU A 111 -21.60 -19.45 -3.23
CA LEU A 111 -21.25 -18.26 -4.00
C LEU A 111 -21.36 -16.96 -3.19
N THR A 112 -21.93 -17.01 -1.98
CA THR A 112 -22.03 -15.82 -1.11
C THR A 112 -20.67 -15.26 -0.78
N ASP A 113 -19.70 -16.10 -0.42
CA ASP A 113 -18.33 -15.68 -0.11
C ASP A 113 -17.67 -14.97 -1.29
N HIS A 114 -17.93 -15.45 -2.51
CA HIS A 114 -17.40 -14.86 -3.73
C HIS A 114 -17.98 -13.46 -4.00
N PHE A 115 -19.30 -13.29 -3.98
CA PHE A 115 -19.94 -11.98 -4.21
C PHE A 115 -19.66 -10.99 -3.07
N PHE A 116 -19.61 -11.49 -1.84
CA PHE A 116 -19.26 -10.67 -0.68
C PHE A 116 -17.83 -10.15 -0.81
N ALA A 117 -16.84 -11.02 -1.05
CA ALA A 117 -15.45 -10.61 -1.23
C ALA A 117 -15.23 -9.73 -2.48
N ALA A 118 -16.07 -9.87 -3.51
CA ALA A 118 -16.04 -9.03 -4.68
C ALA A 118 -16.49 -7.60 -4.37
N ALA A 119 -17.57 -7.44 -3.59
CA ALA A 119 -18.19 -6.15 -3.25
C ALA A 119 -17.58 -5.45 -2.04
N ASP A 120 -17.18 -6.18 -0.99
CA ASP A 120 -16.45 -5.65 0.16
C ASP A 120 -15.04 -5.22 -0.30
N LYS A 121 -14.89 -3.93 -0.61
CA LYS A 121 -13.68 -3.39 -1.23
C LYS A 121 -12.69 -2.96 -0.18
N ASP A 122 -13.16 -2.57 1.00
CA ASP A 122 -12.35 -2.15 2.14
C ASP A 122 -12.20 -3.22 3.22
N GLY A 123 -12.82 -4.39 3.08
CA GLY A 123 -12.59 -5.57 3.91
C GLY A 123 -13.10 -5.44 5.34
N ASP A 124 -13.94 -4.45 5.65
CA ASP A 124 -14.37 -4.17 7.02
C ASP A 124 -15.37 -5.21 7.58
N GLY A 125 -15.69 -6.23 6.76
CA GLY A 125 -16.62 -7.30 7.08
C GLY A 125 -18.07 -6.92 6.82
N ALA A 126 -18.32 -5.78 6.17
CA ALA A 126 -19.62 -5.35 5.71
C ALA A 126 -19.51 -4.54 4.41
N ILE A 127 -20.60 -4.47 3.65
CA ILE A 127 -20.64 -3.71 2.40
C ILE A 127 -21.28 -2.35 2.70
N SER A 128 -20.51 -1.27 2.54
CA SER A 128 -21.02 0.09 2.62
C SER A 128 -21.84 0.48 1.39
N PHE A 129 -22.63 1.56 1.48
CA PHE A 129 -23.37 2.09 0.34
C PHE A 129 -22.50 2.36 -0.89
N SER A 130 -21.29 2.92 -0.69
CA SER A 130 -20.36 3.19 -1.79
C SER A 130 -19.83 1.92 -2.45
N GLU A 131 -19.67 0.84 -1.70
CA GLU A 131 -19.17 -0.44 -2.20
C GLU A 131 -20.26 -1.20 -2.94
N PHE A 132 -21.47 -1.22 -2.37
CA PHE A 132 -22.65 -1.76 -3.02
C PHE A 132 -22.92 -1.04 -4.34
N GLN A 133 -22.77 0.30 -4.37
CA GLN A 133 -22.83 1.07 -5.61
C GLN A 133 -21.72 0.67 -6.59
N ALA A 134 -20.46 0.61 -6.14
CA ALA A 134 -19.33 0.24 -6.99
C ALA A 134 -19.43 -1.19 -7.55
N ALA A 135 -20.19 -2.07 -6.90
CA ALA A 135 -20.45 -3.42 -7.37
C ALA A 135 -21.48 -3.49 -8.53
N THR A 136 -22.14 -2.39 -8.93
CA THR A 136 -23.12 -2.34 -10.03
C THR A 136 -22.52 -1.87 -11.37
N SER A 137 -23.09 -2.29 -12.50
CA SER A 137 -22.49 -2.12 -13.87
C SER A 137 -22.35 -0.68 -14.36
N ASN A 138 -22.98 0.30 -13.68
CA ASN A 138 -22.99 1.71 -14.08
C ASN A 138 -22.19 2.62 -13.13
N ALA A 139 -21.51 2.06 -12.13
CA ALA A 139 -20.64 2.83 -11.23
C ALA A 139 -19.25 3.10 -11.85
N GLU A 140 -18.92 2.43 -12.94
CA GLU A 140 -17.65 2.57 -13.65
C GLU A 140 -17.59 3.90 -14.40
N GLY A 141 -17.01 4.89 -13.71
CA GLY A 141 -16.76 6.23 -14.23
C GLY A 141 -16.80 7.32 -13.17
N ARG A 142 -17.35 7.05 -11.97
CA ARG A 142 -17.33 7.99 -10.85
C ARG A 142 -17.22 7.26 -9.52
N HIS A 143 -16.01 6.89 -9.15
CA HIS A 143 -15.64 6.74 -7.74
C HIS A 143 -16.01 8.05 -7.01
N PRO A 144 -16.99 8.07 -6.08
CA PRO A 144 -17.18 9.21 -5.20
C PRO A 144 -16.01 9.22 -4.23
N LEU A 145 -15.44 10.41 -4.03
CA LEU A 145 -14.13 10.66 -3.41
C LEU A 145 -12.94 10.28 -4.31
N ARG A 146 -12.89 10.94 -5.47
CA ARG A 146 -11.63 11.41 -6.04
C ARG A 146 -10.68 11.85 -4.90
N TYR A 147 -9.62 11.10 -4.63
CA TYR A 147 -8.36 11.68 -4.18
C TYR A 147 -7.77 12.48 -5.35
N ARG A 148 -8.51 13.51 -5.79
CA ARG A 148 -8.02 14.58 -6.68
C ARG A 148 -7.82 15.82 -5.83
N ASP A 149 -6.94 15.66 -4.85
CA ASP A 149 -5.92 16.68 -4.57
C ASP A 149 -4.56 16.22 -5.13
N VAL A 150 -4.56 15.29 -6.09
CA VAL A 150 -3.47 15.20 -7.08
C VAL A 150 -3.60 16.46 -7.94
N HIS A 151 -2.83 17.48 -7.55
CA HIS A 151 -2.70 18.73 -8.28
C HIS A 151 -2.42 18.42 -9.77
N PRO A 152 -2.98 19.18 -10.73
CA PRO A 152 -2.74 19.01 -12.17
C PRO A 152 -1.25 19.00 -12.59
N SER A 153 -0.33 19.32 -11.68
CA SER A 153 1.12 19.22 -11.87
C SER A 153 1.68 17.79 -11.79
N LEU A 154 0.92 16.79 -11.34
CA LEU A 154 1.32 15.37 -11.39
C LEU A 154 0.94 14.69 -12.72
N MET A 155 0.12 15.35 -13.55
CA MET A 155 -0.23 14.97 -14.92
C MET A 155 0.31 15.95 -15.96
N ALA A 156 1.01 17.01 -15.52
CA ALA A 156 1.80 17.79 -16.46
C ALA A 156 2.88 16.83 -17.01
N PRO A 157 3.05 16.71 -18.33
CA PRO A 157 4.29 16.16 -18.84
C PRO A 157 5.39 16.96 -18.13
N ALA A 158 6.28 16.25 -17.43
CA ALA A 158 7.49 16.89 -16.94
C ALA A 158 8.05 17.67 -18.13
N PRO A 159 8.50 18.92 -17.95
CA PRO A 159 9.22 19.59 -19.02
C PRO A 159 10.25 18.58 -19.54
N THR A 160 10.39 18.50 -20.86
CA THR A 160 11.43 17.73 -21.54
C THR A 160 12.80 18.35 -21.25
N GLU A 161 13.08 18.66 -19.98
CA GLU A 161 14.40 18.81 -19.45
C GLU A 161 14.87 17.38 -19.24
N THR A 162 15.54 16.84 -20.27
CA THR A 162 16.76 16.09 -19.98
C THR A 162 17.43 16.79 -18.80
N VAL A 163 17.44 16.15 -17.63
CA VAL A 163 18.16 16.66 -16.47
C VAL A 163 19.63 16.63 -16.88
N THR A 164 20.09 17.73 -17.45
CA THR A 164 21.49 18.12 -17.47
C THR A 164 22.00 17.86 -16.07
N SER A 165 23.00 16.99 -15.96
CA SER A 165 23.73 16.64 -14.74
C SER A 165 23.68 17.80 -13.74
N VAL A 166 22.95 17.64 -12.64
CA VAL A 166 22.93 18.66 -11.59
C VAL A 166 24.37 18.86 -11.15
N GLN A 167 24.94 20.00 -11.47
CA GLN A 167 26.32 20.32 -11.12
C GLN A 167 26.34 20.70 -9.62
N PHE A 168 27.00 19.86 -8.84
CA PHE A 168 27.28 20.09 -7.42
C PHE A 168 28.63 20.79 -7.27
N SER A 169 28.74 21.67 -6.28
CA SER A 169 29.88 22.58 -6.12
C SER A 169 31.18 21.82 -5.81
N LYS A 170 31.10 20.69 -5.09
CA LYS A 170 32.22 19.79 -4.72
C LYS A 170 31.77 18.34 -4.43
N ASN A 171 32.72 17.40 -4.47
CA ASN A 171 32.54 16.05 -3.89
C ASN A 171 32.22 16.15 -2.38
N PRO A 172 31.41 15.22 -1.84
CA PRO A 172 30.96 15.26 -0.45
C PRO A 172 32.13 15.46 0.52
N GLN A 173 32.03 16.45 1.40
CA GLN A 173 33.01 16.64 2.46
C GLN A 173 32.96 15.41 3.37
N SER A 174 34.10 14.73 3.53
CA SER A 174 34.24 13.69 4.55
C SER A 174 33.94 14.30 5.92
N ALA A 175 33.03 13.69 6.68
CA ALA A 175 32.74 14.12 8.03
C ALA A 175 34.03 14.26 8.85
N PRO A 176 34.14 15.26 9.76
CA PRO A 176 35.32 15.42 10.59
C PRO A 176 35.62 14.12 11.35
N GLN A 177 36.89 13.70 11.30
CA GLN A 177 37.39 12.53 12.02
C GLN A 177 37.28 12.77 13.54
N GLY A 178 36.14 12.45 14.13
CA GLY A 178 35.96 12.39 15.57
C GLY A 178 36.82 11.28 16.16
N LYS A 179 37.58 11.59 17.23
CA LYS A 179 38.49 10.66 17.91
C LYS A 179 37.79 9.60 18.77
N ASP A 180 36.46 9.62 18.86
CA ASP A 180 35.67 8.72 19.71
C ASP A 180 34.91 7.72 18.81
N ARG A 181 35.62 6.73 18.28
CA ARG A 181 35.03 5.66 17.46
C ARG A 181 34.53 4.54 18.37
N ARG A 182 33.24 4.53 18.72
CA ARG A 182 32.59 3.35 19.32
C ARG A 182 32.14 2.38 18.22
N ARG A 183 32.08 1.08 18.55
CA ARG A 183 31.55 0.03 17.66
C ARG A 183 30.10 0.37 17.26
N GLY A 184 29.81 0.46 15.96
CA GLY A 184 28.43 0.43 15.44
C GLY A 184 27.74 1.79 15.20
N GLU A 185 28.43 2.92 15.30
CA GLU A 185 27.85 4.24 14.99
C GLU A 185 28.01 4.61 13.50
N GLY A 186 26.90 4.97 12.85
CA GLY A 186 26.84 5.41 11.45
C GLY A 186 26.31 4.36 10.46
N THR A 187 26.28 4.75 9.19
CA THR A 187 25.77 3.97 8.06
C THR A 187 26.86 3.75 7.02
N SER A 188 27.08 2.49 6.65
CA SER A 188 28.06 2.11 5.61
C SER A 188 27.52 2.28 4.19
N ARG A 189 28.41 2.14 3.20
CA ARG A 189 28.01 2.00 1.78
C ARG A 189 27.09 0.81 1.54
N LEU A 190 27.41 -0.35 2.12
CA LEU A 190 26.62 -1.57 1.95
C LEU A 190 25.20 -1.40 2.53
N GLN A 191 25.05 -0.74 3.68
CA GLN A 191 23.72 -0.46 4.25
C GLN A 191 22.89 0.46 3.35
N MET A 192 23.51 1.47 2.73
CA MET A 192 22.84 2.32 1.73
C MET A 192 22.46 1.54 0.47
N GLN A 193 23.33 0.66 -0.02
CA GLN A 193 23.07 -0.26 -1.14
C GLN A 193 21.89 -1.20 -0.84
N ILE A 194 21.86 -1.82 0.35
CA ILE A 194 20.75 -2.66 0.81
C ILE A 194 19.46 -1.83 0.85
N GLY A 195 19.50 -0.62 1.40
CA GLY A 195 18.35 0.28 1.45
C GLY A 195 17.75 0.56 0.07
N LEU A 196 18.57 0.96 -0.91
CA LEU A 196 18.11 1.18 -2.28
C LEU A 196 17.53 -0.09 -2.91
N PHE A 197 18.23 -1.21 -2.75
CA PHE A 197 17.81 -2.50 -3.28
C PHE A 197 16.42 -2.89 -2.76
N ARG A 198 16.19 -2.77 -1.45
CA ARG A 198 14.92 -3.13 -0.80
C ARG A 198 13.77 -2.24 -1.24
N LEU A 199 14.04 -0.96 -1.46
CA LEU A 199 13.07 0.00 -1.98
C LEU A 199 12.61 -0.40 -3.39
N LEU A 200 13.56 -0.65 -4.30
CA LEU A 200 13.26 -0.96 -5.70
C LEU A 200 12.69 -2.37 -5.89
N GLN A 201 13.29 -3.39 -5.27
CA GLN A 201 12.75 -4.76 -5.26
C GLN A 201 11.33 -4.77 -4.68
N GLY A 202 11.15 -4.09 -3.54
CA GLY A 202 9.87 -4.02 -2.83
C GLY A 202 8.75 -3.41 -3.68
N ALA A 203 9.09 -2.46 -4.56
CA ALA A 203 8.14 -1.86 -5.48
C ALA A 203 7.89 -2.74 -6.72
N ALA A 204 8.93 -3.38 -7.27
CA ALA A 204 8.87 -4.18 -8.49
C ALA A 204 7.83 -5.30 -8.45
N TYR A 205 7.84 -6.18 -7.45
CA TYR A 205 6.88 -7.28 -7.38
C TYR A 205 5.46 -6.83 -6.99
N ARG A 206 5.27 -5.57 -6.55
CA ARG A 206 3.95 -5.02 -6.26
C ARG A 206 3.26 -4.45 -7.50
N SER A 207 4.01 -4.16 -8.56
CA SER A 207 3.49 -3.65 -9.85
C SER A 207 2.55 -4.59 -10.59
N PHE A 208 2.40 -5.83 -10.11
CA PHE A 208 1.52 -6.88 -10.65
C PHE A 208 0.25 -7.10 -9.82
N ARG A 209 -0.02 -6.25 -8.82
CA ARG A 209 -1.12 -6.46 -7.88
C ARG A 209 -2.34 -5.60 -8.23
N GLU A 210 -3.46 -6.25 -8.56
CA GLU A 210 -4.79 -5.72 -8.23
C GLU A 210 -4.95 -5.76 -6.70
N ASN A 211 -4.54 -4.68 -6.03
CA ASN A 211 -4.89 -4.32 -4.65
C ASN A 211 -5.25 -5.45 -3.67
N PHE A 212 -4.23 -6.19 -3.23
CA PHE A 212 -4.24 -6.90 -1.95
C PHE A 212 -3.09 -6.39 -1.09
N ALA A 213 -3.38 -6.16 0.20
CA ALA A 213 -2.40 -5.67 1.14
C ALA A 213 -1.18 -6.61 1.25
N ALA A 214 -0.09 -6.11 1.83
CA ALA A 214 1.13 -6.89 2.03
C ALA A 214 0.91 -8.11 2.95
N ASN A 215 -0.19 -8.11 3.71
CA ASN A 215 -0.61 -9.18 4.59
C ASN A 215 -2.11 -9.43 4.39
N TYR A 216 -2.49 -10.63 3.92
CA TYR A 216 -3.91 -10.99 3.73
C TYR A 216 -4.66 -11.09 5.07
N GLU A 217 -3.93 -11.25 6.18
CA GLU A 217 -4.49 -11.50 7.52
C GLU A 217 -4.80 -10.23 8.32
N THR A 218 -4.13 -9.10 8.06
CA THR A 218 -4.23 -7.91 8.93
C THR A 218 -4.62 -6.62 8.23
N HIS A 219 -4.79 -6.64 6.90
CA HIS A 219 -5.05 -5.44 6.12
C HIS A 219 -6.07 -5.71 5.01
N LEU A 220 -7.28 -5.23 5.27
CA LEU A 220 -8.25 -4.66 4.33
C LEU A 220 -7.72 -4.54 2.89
N ALA A 221 -8.35 -5.26 1.95
CA ALA A 221 -8.11 -5.04 0.53
C ALA A 221 -8.29 -3.54 0.24
N ALA A 222 -7.40 -2.94 -0.54
CA ALA A 222 -7.41 -1.50 -0.77
C ALA A 222 -7.60 -1.25 -2.27
N LYS A 223 -8.73 -1.70 -2.82
CA LYS A 223 -9.01 -1.74 -4.27
C LYS A 223 -8.98 -0.37 -4.98
N THR A 224 -8.80 0.71 -4.24
CA THR A 224 -8.80 2.11 -4.73
C THR A 224 -7.42 2.71 -5.05
N MET A 225 -6.30 2.00 -4.84
CA MET A 225 -4.94 2.52 -5.09
C MET A 225 -3.99 1.50 -5.78
N PRO A 226 -4.25 1.11 -7.05
CA PRO A 226 -3.47 0.08 -7.75
C PRO A 226 -2.00 0.48 -7.91
N TYR A 227 -1.10 -0.47 -7.72
CA TYR A 227 0.29 -0.31 -8.11
C TYR A 227 0.36 -0.37 -9.64
N THR A 228 0.70 0.75 -10.26
CA THR A 228 0.81 0.79 -11.72
C THR A 228 2.27 0.65 -12.14
N ILE A 229 2.48 0.05 -13.31
CA ILE A 229 3.82 -0.09 -13.88
C ILE A 229 4.42 1.29 -14.24
N THR A 230 3.56 2.26 -14.57
CA THR A 230 3.97 3.63 -14.90
C THR A 230 4.47 4.41 -13.67
N GLU A 231 3.84 4.25 -12.51
CA GLU A 231 4.31 4.82 -11.24
C GLU A 231 5.58 4.11 -10.77
N PHE A 232 5.69 2.79 -11.00
CA PHE A 232 6.90 2.04 -10.67
C PHE A 232 8.13 2.53 -11.44
N ALA A 233 8.00 2.77 -12.74
CA ALA A 233 9.10 3.30 -13.55
C ALA A 233 9.52 4.70 -13.07
N ARG A 234 8.55 5.58 -12.79
CA ARG A 234 8.82 6.92 -12.23
C ARG A 234 9.50 6.85 -10.87
N TYR A 235 9.01 5.99 -9.97
CA TYR A 235 9.62 5.76 -8.67
C TYR A 235 11.08 5.29 -8.78
N THR A 236 11.34 4.34 -9.69
CA THR A 236 12.68 3.81 -9.93
C THR A 236 13.64 4.88 -10.42
N GLU A 237 13.20 5.71 -11.38
CA GLU A 237 13.98 6.84 -11.89
C GLU A 237 14.32 7.84 -10.77
N ARG A 238 13.33 8.27 -9.98
CA ARG A 238 13.56 9.25 -8.89
C ARG A 238 14.42 8.70 -7.76
N ALA A 239 14.30 7.42 -7.43
CA ALA A 239 15.14 6.78 -6.42
C ALA A 239 16.62 6.73 -6.87
N ILE A 240 16.88 6.37 -8.12
CA ILE A 240 18.24 6.30 -8.68
C ILE A 240 18.83 7.71 -8.87
N GLU A 241 18.04 8.68 -9.32
CA GLU A 241 18.47 10.08 -9.39
C GLU A 241 18.90 10.61 -8.02
N LEU A 242 18.07 10.40 -6.98
CA LEU A 242 18.41 10.79 -5.62
C LEU A 242 19.69 10.08 -5.16
N TYR A 243 19.78 8.76 -5.34
CA TYR A 243 20.92 7.97 -4.89
C TYR A 243 22.25 8.42 -5.52
N LYS A 244 22.27 8.68 -6.83
CA LYS A 244 23.43 9.26 -7.53
C LYS A 244 23.81 10.62 -6.96
N ALA A 245 22.82 11.48 -6.70
CA ALA A 245 23.04 12.82 -6.17
C ALA A 245 23.58 12.84 -4.73
N LEU A 246 23.27 11.80 -3.92
CA LEU A 246 23.79 11.68 -2.56
C LEU A 246 25.32 11.47 -2.51
N GLY A 247 25.95 11.04 -3.60
CA GLY A 247 27.39 10.78 -3.65
C GLY A 247 27.81 9.55 -2.84
N VAL A 248 26.90 8.59 -2.65
CA VAL A 248 27.20 7.28 -2.07
C VAL A 248 28.05 6.43 -3.02
N VAL A 249 27.84 6.63 -4.33
CA VAL A 249 28.53 5.93 -5.41
C VAL A 249 29.29 6.90 -6.31
N GLU A 250 30.39 6.43 -6.89
CA GLU A 250 31.22 7.20 -7.80
C GLU A 250 30.53 7.40 -9.16
N PRO A 251 30.79 8.52 -9.87
CA PRO A 251 30.24 8.77 -11.20
C PRO A 251 30.52 7.67 -12.23
N ALA A 252 31.62 6.93 -12.09
CA ALA A 252 31.94 5.79 -12.94
C ALA A 252 30.86 4.69 -12.92
N CYS A 253 30.12 4.56 -11.81
CA CYS A 253 29.06 3.57 -11.67
C CYS A 253 27.73 4.02 -12.30
N PHE A 254 27.59 5.29 -12.71
CA PHE A 254 26.30 5.84 -13.12
C PHE A 254 25.68 5.12 -14.32
N GLU A 255 26.50 4.63 -15.25
CA GLU A 255 26.01 3.83 -16.38
C GLU A 255 25.32 2.53 -15.92
N VAL A 256 25.88 1.84 -14.92
CA VAL A 256 25.29 0.62 -14.33
C VAL A 256 23.98 0.96 -13.63
N LEU A 257 23.92 2.08 -12.90
CA LEU A 257 22.70 2.54 -12.24
C LEU A 257 21.62 2.96 -13.26
N ASP A 258 21.99 3.67 -14.31
CA ASP A 258 21.07 4.17 -15.34
C ASP A 258 20.52 3.06 -16.24
N ALA A 259 21.18 1.91 -16.28
CA ALA A 259 20.68 0.73 -16.99
C ALA A 259 19.33 0.22 -16.44
N VAL A 260 19.05 0.39 -15.14
CA VAL A 260 17.80 -0.04 -14.50
C VAL A 260 16.57 0.77 -14.99
N PRO A 261 16.52 2.11 -14.85
CA PRO A 261 15.38 2.89 -15.34
C PRO A 261 15.32 2.89 -16.87
N LEU A 262 16.46 2.77 -17.57
CA LEU A 262 16.48 2.65 -19.02
C LEU A 262 15.79 1.36 -19.48
N SER A 263 16.06 0.21 -18.85
CA SER A 263 15.40 -1.05 -19.22
C SER A 263 13.90 -1.01 -18.96
N LEU A 264 13.45 -0.32 -17.91
CA LEU A 264 12.01 -0.12 -17.65
C LEU A 264 11.37 0.78 -18.71
N ARG A 265 12.01 1.89 -19.07
CA ARG A 265 11.50 2.80 -20.10
C ARG A 265 11.38 2.09 -21.46
N GLN A 266 12.38 1.29 -21.82
CA GLN A 266 12.34 0.49 -23.04
C GLN A 266 11.21 -0.53 -23.04
N GLU A 267 10.97 -1.21 -21.90
CA GLU A 267 9.90 -2.19 -21.80
C GLU A 267 8.51 -1.53 -21.79
N LEU A 268 8.37 -0.34 -21.20
CA LEU A 268 7.15 0.46 -21.29
C LEU A 268 6.85 0.90 -22.73
N ILE A 269 7.87 1.28 -23.51
CA ILE A 269 7.68 1.59 -24.94
C ILE A 269 7.16 0.36 -25.70
N LYS A 270 7.71 -0.83 -25.43
CA LYS A 270 7.20 -2.08 -26.04
C LYS A 270 5.78 -2.40 -25.58
N LEU A 271 5.44 -2.11 -24.33
CA LEU A 271 4.08 -2.26 -23.80
C LEU A 271 3.10 -1.34 -24.52
N ASP A 272 3.42 -0.05 -24.66
CA ASP A 272 2.60 0.92 -25.36
C ASP A 272 2.41 0.54 -26.84
N ASP A 273 3.49 0.13 -27.52
CA ASP A 273 3.44 -0.37 -28.89
C ASP A 273 2.51 -1.59 -29.00
N ARG A 274 2.68 -2.59 -28.12
CA ARG A 274 1.84 -3.79 -28.06
C ARG A 274 0.37 -3.47 -27.84
N ILE A 275 0.03 -2.57 -26.93
CA ILE A 275 -1.35 -2.14 -26.68
C ILE A 275 -1.92 -1.48 -27.93
N SER A 276 -1.18 -0.54 -28.53
CA SER A 276 -1.63 0.21 -29.70
C SER A 276 -1.82 -0.66 -30.95
N THR A 277 -1.09 -1.78 -31.04
CA THR A 277 -1.09 -2.68 -32.19
C THR A 277 -1.75 -4.03 -31.90
N TRP A 278 -2.37 -4.22 -30.71
CA TRP A 278 -2.84 -5.52 -30.24
C TRP A 278 -3.74 -6.26 -31.25
N ALA A 279 -4.62 -5.53 -31.94
CA ALA A 279 -5.50 -6.10 -32.96
C ALA A 279 -4.75 -6.73 -34.15
N SER A 280 -3.57 -6.21 -34.50
CA SER A 280 -2.82 -6.60 -35.70
C SER A 280 -1.51 -7.34 -35.43
N ILE A 281 -0.98 -7.34 -34.20
CA ILE A 281 0.24 -8.11 -33.90
C ILE A 281 -0.01 -9.62 -33.98
N GLU A 282 1.02 -10.33 -34.43
CA GLU A 282 1.14 -11.77 -34.26
C GLU A 282 1.32 -12.07 -32.76
N LYS A 283 0.43 -12.90 -32.20
CA LYS A 283 0.43 -13.25 -30.77
C LYS A 283 1.07 -14.62 -30.62
N SER A 284 2.01 -14.74 -29.68
CA SER A 284 2.52 -16.05 -29.28
C SER A 284 1.42 -16.86 -28.58
N MET A 285 1.62 -18.18 -28.46
CA MET A 285 0.68 -19.05 -27.74
C MET A 285 0.49 -18.58 -26.29
N GLU A 286 1.56 -18.14 -25.64
CA GLU A 286 1.59 -17.66 -24.26
C GLU A 286 0.89 -16.30 -24.12
N MET A 287 1.05 -15.40 -25.10
CA MET A 287 0.30 -14.13 -25.15
C MET A 287 -1.20 -14.38 -25.32
N SER A 288 -1.59 -15.31 -26.19
CA SER A 288 -2.99 -15.69 -26.36
C SER A 288 -3.57 -16.33 -25.10
N ARG A 289 -2.79 -17.13 -24.37
CA ARG A 289 -3.20 -17.70 -23.07
C ARG A 289 -3.42 -16.61 -22.03
N ALA A 290 -2.45 -15.71 -21.85
CA ALA A 290 -2.57 -14.59 -20.92
C ALA A 290 -3.76 -13.68 -21.26
N ALA A 291 -4.00 -13.42 -22.56
CA ALA A 291 -5.17 -12.65 -22.99
C ALA A 291 -6.49 -13.35 -22.66
N ALA A 292 -6.59 -14.66 -22.87
CA ALA A 292 -7.78 -15.44 -22.52
C ALA A 292 -8.02 -15.47 -21.01
N GLU A 293 -6.96 -15.51 -20.19
CA GLU A 293 -7.04 -15.39 -18.74
C GLU A 293 -7.57 -14.02 -18.32
N MET A 294 -7.04 -12.93 -18.89
CA MET A 294 -7.54 -11.57 -18.67
C MET A 294 -9.02 -11.44 -19.09
N ASP A 295 -9.42 -11.98 -20.24
CA ASP A 295 -10.82 -11.97 -20.70
C ASP A 295 -11.75 -12.78 -19.78
N ALA A 296 -11.27 -13.88 -19.21
CA ALA A 296 -12.01 -14.65 -18.22
C ALA A 296 -12.23 -13.84 -16.92
N GLU A 297 -11.20 -13.13 -16.44
CA GLU A 297 -11.31 -12.23 -15.27
C GLU A 297 -12.30 -11.08 -15.53
N ARG A 298 -12.27 -10.48 -16.74
CA ARG A 298 -13.27 -9.47 -17.17
C ARG A 298 -14.69 -10.04 -17.18
N THR A 299 -14.86 -11.25 -17.70
CA THR A 299 -16.17 -11.92 -17.75
C THR A 299 -16.70 -12.21 -16.34
N ASP A 300 -15.84 -12.63 -15.41
CA ASP A 300 -16.20 -12.86 -14.01
C ASP A 300 -16.60 -11.55 -13.29
N ARG A 301 -15.86 -10.47 -13.54
CA ARG A 301 -16.21 -9.12 -13.06
C ARG A 301 -17.55 -8.63 -13.61
N ALA A 302 -17.78 -8.78 -14.91
CA ALA A 302 -19.06 -8.45 -15.53
C ALA A 302 -20.22 -9.28 -14.96
N ARG A 303 -19.99 -10.58 -14.71
CA ARG A 303 -20.97 -11.46 -14.04
C ARG A 303 -21.31 -10.95 -12.64
N THR A 304 -20.31 -10.54 -11.86
CA THR A 304 -20.50 -9.92 -10.54
C THR A 304 -21.37 -8.67 -10.66
N HIS A 305 -21.05 -7.77 -11.59
CA HIS A 305 -21.84 -6.55 -11.81
C HIS A 305 -23.30 -6.85 -12.20
N HIS A 306 -23.52 -7.83 -13.07
CA HIS A 306 -24.87 -8.27 -13.44
C HIS A 306 -25.66 -8.81 -12.25
N VAL A 307 -25.03 -9.55 -11.34
CA VAL A 307 -25.70 -10.04 -10.13
C VAL A 307 -26.10 -8.88 -9.22
N PHE A 308 -25.21 -7.93 -8.97
CA PHE A 308 -25.55 -6.74 -8.16
C PHE A 308 -26.62 -5.86 -8.81
N ASP A 309 -26.62 -5.71 -10.13
CA ASP A 309 -27.70 -5.02 -10.86
C ASP A 309 -29.05 -5.75 -10.70
N ALA A 310 -29.06 -7.08 -10.80
CA ALA A 310 -30.26 -7.88 -10.60
C ALA A 310 -30.77 -7.80 -9.15
N LEU A 311 -29.87 -7.76 -8.17
CA LEU A 311 -30.19 -7.52 -6.76
C LEU A 311 -30.85 -6.15 -6.58
N VAL A 312 -30.31 -5.09 -7.19
CA VAL A 312 -30.90 -3.74 -7.15
C VAL A 312 -32.31 -3.72 -7.72
N GLU A 313 -32.53 -4.33 -8.89
CA GLU A 313 -33.86 -4.37 -9.52
C GLU A 313 -34.89 -5.14 -8.71
N CYS A 314 -34.47 -6.25 -8.10
CA CYS A 314 -35.37 -7.01 -7.26
C CYS A 314 -35.66 -6.28 -5.94
N ALA A 315 -34.68 -5.63 -5.32
CA ALA A 315 -34.92 -4.83 -4.12
C ALA A 315 -35.92 -3.70 -4.39
N LEU A 316 -35.81 -3.01 -5.53
CA LEU A 316 -36.80 -2.04 -6.00
C LEU A 316 -38.18 -2.69 -6.18
N THR A 317 -38.23 -3.91 -6.72
CA THR A 317 -39.49 -4.66 -6.92
C THR A 317 -40.13 -5.09 -5.60
N LEU A 318 -39.37 -5.64 -4.67
CA LEU A 318 -39.82 -5.97 -3.31
C LEU A 318 -40.43 -4.74 -2.65
N ARG A 319 -39.75 -3.60 -2.74
CA ARG A 319 -40.22 -2.36 -2.14
C ARG A 319 -41.46 -1.80 -2.82
N ARG A 320 -41.57 -1.92 -4.15
CA ARG A 320 -42.79 -1.59 -4.92
C ARG A 320 -43.99 -2.44 -4.51
N LYS A 321 -43.78 -3.74 -4.26
CA LYS A 321 -44.81 -4.69 -3.83
C LYS A 321 -45.04 -4.72 -2.31
N ASN A 322 -44.32 -3.90 -1.54
CA ASN A 322 -44.33 -3.89 -0.08
C ASN A 322 -44.04 -5.27 0.54
N LEU A 323 -43.13 -6.00 -0.09
CA LEU A 323 -42.61 -7.29 0.35
C LEU A 323 -41.23 -7.08 1.01
N THR A 324 -40.87 -8.01 1.88
CA THR A 324 -39.56 -8.13 2.51
C THR A 324 -38.78 -9.29 1.89
N VAL A 325 -37.47 -9.35 2.16
CA VAL A 325 -36.63 -10.49 1.74
C VAL A 325 -37.14 -11.81 2.33
N ALA A 326 -37.71 -11.79 3.53
CA ALA A 326 -38.31 -12.96 4.17
C ALA A 326 -39.53 -13.50 3.40
N ASP A 327 -40.31 -12.62 2.75
CA ASP A 327 -41.52 -13.01 2.01
C ASP A 327 -41.20 -13.79 0.71
N LEU A 328 -39.95 -13.75 0.23
CA LEU A 328 -39.49 -14.54 -0.92
C LEU A 328 -39.31 -16.02 -0.58
N SER A 329 -39.16 -16.38 0.69
CA SER A 329 -38.86 -17.75 1.12
C SER A 329 -40.06 -18.72 1.05
N ASP A 330 -41.29 -18.21 0.97
CA ASP A 330 -42.52 -18.99 1.14
C ASP A 330 -43.40 -19.12 -0.13
N GLY A 331 -42.94 -18.66 -1.31
CA GLY A 331 -43.76 -18.59 -2.53
C GLY A 331 -43.23 -19.37 -3.73
N ALA A 332 -43.75 -20.58 -3.97
CA ALA A 332 -43.46 -21.39 -5.15
C ALA A 332 -43.99 -20.79 -6.46
N LEU A 333 -43.11 -20.54 -7.45
CA LEU A 333 -43.37 -20.71 -8.88
C LEU A 333 -42.04 -20.76 -9.68
N ASP A 334 -41.84 -21.89 -10.36
CA ASP A 334 -40.88 -22.18 -11.45
C ASP A 334 -39.39 -22.52 -11.21
N LEU A 335 -39.11 -23.18 -10.09
CA LEU A 335 -37.85 -23.93 -9.85
C LEU A 335 -37.50 -25.02 -10.89
N HIS A 336 -38.39 -25.35 -11.84
CA HIS A 336 -38.19 -26.44 -12.80
C HIS A 336 -37.45 -26.01 -14.07
N GLU A 337 -37.59 -24.77 -14.54
CA GLU A 337 -36.84 -24.23 -15.69
C GLU A 337 -35.44 -23.74 -15.24
N VAL A 338 -35.30 -23.25 -14.01
CA VAL A 338 -34.02 -22.90 -13.36
C VAL A 338 -33.15 -24.13 -13.07
N LYS A 339 -33.74 -25.28 -12.69
CA LYS A 339 -32.99 -26.55 -12.54
C LYS A 339 -32.48 -27.11 -13.87
N ARG A 340 -33.20 -26.89 -14.97
CA ARG A 340 -32.79 -27.30 -16.31
C ARG A 340 -31.61 -26.46 -16.82
N LEU A 341 -31.63 -25.14 -16.60
CA LEU A 341 -30.53 -24.23 -16.93
C LEU A 341 -29.32 -24.39 -15.98
N ARG A 342 -29.53 -24.64 -14.68
CA ARG A 342 -28.46 -25.01 -13.74
C ARG A 342 -27.68 -26.25 -14.15
N SER A 343 -28.31 -27.25 -14.78
CA SER A 343 -27.59 -28.46 -15.24
C SER A 343 -26.61 -28.19 -16.39
N LEU A 344 -26.82 -27.13 -17.16
CA LEU A 344 -25.95 -26.69 -18.26
C LEU A 344 -24.77 -25.82 -17.77
N ASP A 345 -24.93 -25.09 -16.66
CA ASP A 345 -23.88 -24.27 -16.04
C ASP A 345 -23.05 -25.02 -14.97
N LEU A 346 -23.63 -25.98 -14.25
CA LEU A 346 -22.96 -26.79 -13.20
C LEU A 346 -21.85 -27.72 -13.73
N HIS A 347 -21.63 -27.77 -15.06
CA HIS A 347 -20.51 -28.50 -15.68
C HIS A 347 -19.30 -27.61 -16.00
N GLN A 348 -19.31 -26.32 -15.63
CA GLN A 348 -18.08 -25.54 -15.59
C GLN A 348 -17.48 -25.61 -14.19
N PRO A 349 -16.24 -26.11 -14.04
CA PRO A 349 -15.56 -26.09 -12.77
C PRO A 349 -15.39 -24.63 -12.29
N PRO A 350 -15.37 -24.37 -10.97
CA PRO A 350 -14.99 -23.07 -10.45
C PRO A 350 -13.62 -22.67 -11.03
N PRO A 351 -13.35 -21.36 -11.27
CA PRO A 351 -12.02 -20.93 -11.62
C PRO A 351 -11.12 -21.38 -10.47
N SER A 352 -10.20 -22.28 -10.80
CA SER A 352 -9.23 -22.77 -9.85
C SER A 352 -8.57 -21.56 -9.20
N THR A 353 -8.51 -21.53 -7.87
CA THR A 353 -7.38 -20.87 -7.21
C THR A 353 -6.13 -21.29 -8.00
N LYS A 354 -5.31 -20.33 -8.44
CA LYS A 354 -4.04 -20.55 -9.17
C LYS A 354 -3.07 -21.34 -8.28
N GLY A 355 -3.41 -22.57 -7.94
CA GLY A 355 -2.76 -23.43 -6.97
C GLY A 355 -2.37 -24.72 -7.67
N GLY A 356 -1.06 -24.84 -7.94
CA GLY A 356 -0.42 -26.12 -8.25
C GLY A 356 -0.67 -26.65 -9.66
N GLN A 357 -0.37 -25.89 -10.71
CA GLN A 357 0.07 -26.57 -11.93
C GLN A 357 1.53 -26.95 -11.74
N ASP A 358 1.83 -28.24 -11.90
CA ASP A 358 3.17 -28.83 -12.12
C ASP A 358 3.80 -28.27 -13.42
N GLY A 359 3.91 -26.94 -13.53
CA GLY A 359 4.53 -26.26 -14.66
C GLY A 359 6.04 -26.28 -14.50
N ASP A 360 6.76 -26.51 -15.58
CA ASP A 360 8.21 -26.32 -15.60
C ASP A 360 8.52 -24.82 -15.37
N ASN A 361 9.61 -24.52 -14.67
CA ASN A 361 10.11 -23.16 -14.50
C ASN A 361 10.42 -22.51 -15.86
N ALA A 362 10.78 -23.31 -16.88
CA ALA A 362 10.94 -22.84 -18.25
C ALA A 362 9.63 -22.30 -18.86
N ASP A 363 8.51 -23.01 -18.66
CA ASP A 363 7.20 -22.57 -19.13
C ASP A 363 6.75 -21.29 -18.43
N TYR A 364 7.09 -21.15 -17.15
CA TYR A 364 6.78 -19.95 -16.38
C TYR A 364 7.56 -18.71 -16.87
N LEU A 365 8.83 -18.86 -17.24
CA LEU A 365 9.62 -17.77 -17.83
C LEU A 365 9.07 -17.33 -19.19
N ALA A 366 8.56 -18.27 -20.00
CA ALA A 366 7.93 -17.97 -21.30
C ALA A 366 6.55 -17.29 -21.16
N ALA A 367 5.91 -17.40 -20.00
CA ALA A 367 4.60 -16.85 -19.75
C ALA A 367 4.59 -15.30 -19.65
N TRP A 368 3.38 -14.76 -19.74
CA TRP A 368 3.09 -13.33 -19.68
C TRP A 368 2.15 -13.06 -18.52
N ASN A 369 2.31 -11.89 -17.89
CA ASN A 369 1.46 -11.44 -16.80
C ASN A 369 0.85 -10.07 -17.10
N GLY A 370 -0.44 -9.92 -16.76
CA GLY A 370 -1.15 -8.64 -16.87
C GLY A 370 -0.52 -7.56 -15.99
N VAL A 371 -0.57 -6.31 -16.45
CA VAL A 371 -0.08 -5.14 -15.71
C VAL A 371 -1.13 -4.05 -15.69
N ILE A 372 -1.09 -3.23 -14.62
CA ILE A 372 -1.98 -2.09 -14.45
C ILE A 372 -1.23 -0.80 -14.84
N LEU A 373 -1.85 0.02 -15.66
CA LEU A 373 -1.38 1.30 -16.19
C LEU A 373 -1.97 2.47 -15.41
N GLU A 374 -3.28 2.48 -15.17
CA GLU A 374 -3.99 3.58 -14.52
C GLU A 374 -4.92 3.13 -13.38
N THR A 375 -5.83 2.19 -13.63
CA THR A 375 -6.86 1.80 -12.64
C THR A 375 -7.00 0.29 -12.49
N ALA A 376 -7.32 -0.18 -11.29
CA ALA A 376 -7.51 -1.61 -11.00
C ALA A 376 -8.67 -2.26 -11.80
N GLY A 377 -9.55 -1.42 -12.39
CA GLY A 377 -10.69 -1.84 -13.17
C GLY A 377 -10.45 -1.86 -14.68
N GLU A 378 -9.26 -1.49 -15.14
CA GLU A 378 -9.06 -1.22 -16.57
C GLU A 378 -9.03 -2.52 -17.40
N GLU A 379 -9.73 -2.47 -18.54
CA GLU A 379 -9.83 -3.59 -19.47
C GLU A 379 -9.06 -3.25 -20.75
N ILE A 380 -7.73 -3.18 -20.64
CA ILE A 380 -6.86 -2.80 -21.76
C ILE A 380 -6.24 -4.05 -22.37
N ASP A 381 -6.57 -4.30 -23.63
CA ASP A 381 -6.00 -5.39 -24.40
C ASP A 381 -4.49 -5.21 -24.61
N GLY A 382 -3.74 -6.29 -24.44
CA GLY A 382 -2.28 -6.28 -24.58
C GLY A 382 -1.52 -5.62 -23.41
N ALA A 383 -2.22 -5.16 -22.37
CA ALA A 383 -1.62 -4.65 -21.13
C ALA A 383 -1.02 -5.78 -20.28
N MET A 384 0.04 -6.40 -20.79
CA MET A 384 0.76 -7.51 -20.18
C MET A 384 2.26 -7.36 -20.41
N MET A 385 3.10 -7.90 -19.54
CA MET A 385 4.57 -7.93 -19.67
C MET A 385 5.08 -9.37 -19.60
N PRO A 386 6.21 -9.70 -20.24
CA PRO A 386 6.76 -11.04 -20.22
C PRO A 386 7.41 -11.32 -18.86
N ASN A 387 7.25 -12.54 -18.32
CA ASN A 387 7.86 -12.93 -17.05
C ASN A 387 9.38 -12.89 -17.14
N ALA A 388 9.93 -13.40 -18.25
CA ALA A 388 11.35 -13.38 -18.55
C ALA A 388 12.02 -12.01 -18.34
N TYR A 389 11.34 -10.89 -18.64
CA TYR A 389 11.90 -9.55 -18.43
C TYR A 389 12.36 -9.33 -16.98
N TRP A 390 11.58 -9.79 -15.99
CA TRP A 390 11.90 -9.57 -14.58
C TRP A 390 13.14 -10.35 -14.13
N TYR A 391 13.27 -11.58 -14.62
CA TYR A 391 14.35 -12.50 -14.27
C TYR A 391 15.64 -12.23 -15.06
N GLN A 392 15.52 -11.82 -16.32
CA GLN A 392 16.64 -11.77 -17.27
C GLN A 392 17.10 -10.33 -17.56
N GLU A 393 16.24 -9.33 -17.37
CA GLU A 393 16.56 -7.94 -17.71
C GLU A 393 16.54 -7.02 -16.49
N PHE A 394 15.47 -7.02 -15.69
CA PHE A 394 15.29 -6.08 -14.58
C PHE A 394 16.13 -6.45 -13.35
N MET A 395 15.92 -7.64 -12.78
CA MET A 395 16.59 -8.05 -11.54
C MET A 395 18.12 -8.12 -11.65
N PRO A 396 18.72 -8.65 -12.74
CA PRO A 396 20.18 -8.64 -12.89
C PRO A 396 20.76 -7.22 -12.88
N LYS A 397 20.11 -6.27 -13.58
CA LYS A 397 20.54 -4.86 -13.59
C LYS A 397 20.36 -4.22 -12.22
N LEU A 398 19.27 -4.52 -11.51
CA LEU A 398 19.03 -4.00 -10.16
C LEU A 398 20.09 -4.50 -9.18
N LEU A 399 20.42 -5.80 -9.19
CA LEU A 399 21.45 -6.39 -8.35
C LEU A 399 22.83 -5.80 -8.65
N ALA A 400 23.18 -5.63 -9.93
CA ALA A 400 24.43 -4.98 -10.32
C ALA A 400 24.49 -3.52 -9.85
N ALA A 401 23.45 -2.73 -10.09
CA ALA A 401 23.36 -1.33 -9.67
C ALA A 401 23.48 -1.15 -8.14
N CYS A 402 22.95 -2.11 -7.36
CA CYS A 402 23.06 -2.10 -5.90
C CYS A 402 24.34 -2.77 -5.37
N SER A 403 25.19 -3.29 -6.24
CA SER A 403 26.45 -3.95 -5.85
C SER A 403 27.70 -3.16 -6.23
N VAL A 404 27.56 -2.07 -7.00
CA VAL A 404 28.64 -1.15 -7.36
C VAL A 404 28.66 0.09 -6.47
N ALA A 405 29.85 0.57 -6.12
CA ALA A 405 30.07 1.87 -5.47
C ALA A 405 31.29 2.62 -6.01
N THR A 406 32.31 1.90 -6.48
CA THR A 406 33.53 2.45 -7.10
C THR A 406 33.74 1.91 -8.50
N ALA A 407 34.66 2.51 -9.26
CA ALA A 407 35.07 1.98 -10.57
C ALA A 407 35.56 0.51 -10.52
N ASP A 408 36.23 0.11 -9.43
CA ASP A 408 36.76 -1.25 -9.26
C ASP A 408 35.64 -2.29 -9.08
N ASP A 409 34.50 -1.88 -8.51
CA ASP A 409 33.36 -2.77 -8.30
C ASP A 409 32.68 -3.17 -9.61
N ILE A 410 32.82 -2.38 -10.68
CA ILE A 410 32.05 -2.53 -11.91
C ILE A 410 32.32 -3.90 -12.54
N VAL A 411 33.58 -4.25 -12.78
CA VAL A 411 33.93 -5.51 -13.46
C VAL A 411 33.44 -6.70 -12.63
N ALA A 412 33.75 -6.72 -11.32
CA ALA A 412 33.37 -7.81 -10.43
C ALA A 412 31.86 -8.02 -10.26
N ASN A 413 31.04 -7.00 -10.58
CA ASN A 413 29.58 -7.02 -10.42
C ASN A 413 28.79 -6.96 -11.73
N THR A 414 29.46 -6.91 -12.88
CA THR A 414 28.80 -6.88 -14.20
C THR A 414 29.35 -7.92 -15.18
N MET A 415 30.56 -8.44 -14.94
CA MET A 415 31.19 -9.47 -15.75
C MET A 415 31.36 -10.75 -14.92
N PRO A 416 30.57 -11.81 -15.16
CA PRO A 416 30.68 -13.04 -14.39
C PRO A 416 31.98 -13.78 -14.75
N ASP A 417 32.79 -14.07 -13.73
CA ASP A 417 33.91 -15.02 -13.80
C ASP A 417 33.50 -16.30 -13.06
N GLU A 418 33.30 -17.38 -13.81
CA GLU A 418 32.79 -18.63 -13.23
C GLU A 418 33.74 -19.24 -12.20
N ALA A 419 35.06 -19.14 -12.39
CA ALA A 419 36.03 -19.71 -11.47
C ALA A 419 36.00 -18.98 -10.11
N ASP A 420 35.99 -17.65 -10.14
CA ASP A 420 35.91 -16.81 -8.94
C ASP A 420 34.56 -16.99 -8.20
N LEU A 421 33.48 -17.24 -8.96
CA LEU A 421 32.16 -17.50 -8.39
C LEU A 421 32.08 -18.86 -7.71
N ASP A 422 32.64 -19.90 -8.33
CA ASP A 422 32.70 -21.24 -7.75
C ASP A 422 33.61 -21.28 -6.52
N GLU A 423 34.75 -20.58 -6.54
CA GLU A 423 35.63 -20.44 -5.38
C GLU A 423 34.91 -19.76 -4.20
N TRP A 424 34.28 -18.60 -4.44
CA TRP A 424 33.46 -17.91 -3.43
C TRP A 424 32.39 -18.82 -2.83
N PHE A 425 31.69 -19.58 -3.69
CA PHE A 425 30.64 -20.47 -3.26
C PHE A 425 31.17 -21.58 -2.34
N HIS A 426 32.30 -22.19 -2.70
CA HIS A 426 32.94 -23.22 -1.89
C HIS A 426 33.39 -22.69 -0.53
N GLU A 427 33.97 -21.48 -0.47
CA GLU A 427 34.38 -20.83 0.78
C GLU A 427 33.19 -20.50 1.67
N ALA A 428 32.13 -19.90 1.11
CA ALA A 428 30.91 -19.56 1.83
C ALA A 428 30.22 -20.82 2.38
N ARG A 429 30.16 -21.90 1.59
CA ARG A 429 29.61 -23.19 2.02
C ARG A 429 30.45 -23.84 3.11
N ALA A 430 31.78 -23.83 2.97
CA ALA A 430 32.69 -24.42 3.95
C ALA A 430 32.68 -23.69 5.31
N SER A 431 32.45 -22.38 5.30
CA SER A 431 32.30 -21.59 6.53
C SER A 431 30.91 -21.70 7.19
N GLY A 432 29.97 -22.42 6.56
CA GLY A 432 28.60 -22.58 7.04
C GLY A 432 27.75 -21.34 6.86
N GLU A 433 28.14 -20.42 5.98
CA GLU A 433 27.53 -19.09 5.86
C GLU A 433 26.04 -19.13 5.48
N PHE A 434 25.64 -20.14 4.70
CA PHE A 434 24.26 -20.35 4.25
C PHE A 434 23.36 -21.00 5.31
N HIS A 435 23.92 -21.55 6.37
CA HIS A 435 23.13 -22.23 7.41
C HIS A 435 22.53 -21.22 8.40
N PRO A 436 21.22 -21.32 8.76
CA PRO A 436 20.24 -22.34 8.36
C PRO A 436 19.32 -21.95 7.18
N PHE A 437 19.53 -20.79 6.55
CA PHE A 437 18.50 -20.14 5.72
C PHE A 437 18.57 -20.47 4.21
N ALA A 438 19.76 -20.59 3.62
CA ALA A 438 19.91 -20.82 2.17
C ALA A 438 20.54 -22.16 1.80
N GLU A 439 20.80 -23.04 2.76
CA GLU A 439 21.64 -24.23 2.58
C GLU A 439 21.15 -25.18 1.47
N ALA A 440 19.85 -25.52 1.43
CA ALA A 440 19.31 -26.47 0.46
C ALA A 440 19.21 -25.93 -0.98
N GLU A 441 19.06 -24.62 -1.13
CA GLU A 441 18.86 -23.96 -2.44
C GLU A 441 20.17 -23.84 -3.19
N MET A 442 21.23 -23.66 -2.42
CA MET A 442 22.60 -23.56 -2.89
C MET A 442 23.08 -24.85 -3.57
N ASP A 443 22.37 -25.97 -3.43
CA ASP A 443 22.65 -27.18 -4.21
C ASP A 443 22.40 -27.00 -5.73
N GLN A 444 21.54 -26.06 -6.13
CA GLN A 444 21.31 -25.74 -7.55
C GLN A 444 22.41 -24.83 -8.14
N PHE A 445 23.26 -24.21 -7.31
CA PHE A 445 24.26 -23.24 -7.76
C PHE A 445 25.18 -23.78 -8.85
N ALA A 446 25.57 -25.06 -8.75
CA ALA A 446 26.44 -25.72 -9.72
C ALA A 446 25.79 -25.90 -11.10
N THR A 447 24.46 -25.82 -11.19
CA THR A 447 23.70 -25.93 -12.45
C THR A 447 23.39 -24.57 -13.08
N CYS A 448 23.63 -23.49 -12.37
CA CYS A 448 23.39 -22.13 -12.83
C CYS A 448 24.44 -21.67 -13.84
N GLU A 449 24.02 -20.89 -14.83
CA GLU A 449 24.93 -20.19 -15.75
C GLU A 449 25.75 -19.12 -15.00
N PRO A 450 26.92 -18.69 -15.51
CA PRO A 450 27.78 -17.72 -14.82
C PRO A 450 27.07 -16.41 -14.42
N SER A 451 26.16 -15.90 -15.26
CA SER A 451 25.37 -14.71 -14.95
C SER A 451 24.39 -14.93 -13.79
N GLN A 452 23.78 -16.11 -13.70
CA GLN A 452 22.89 -16.50 -12.61
C GLN A 452 23.67 -16.71 -11.31
N LYS A 453 24.85 -17.34 -11.37
CA LYS A 453 25.78 -17.46 -10.23
C LYS A 453 26.15 -16.09 -9.66
N LEU A 454 26.45 -15.12 -10.53
CA LEU A 454 26.75 -13.74 -10.11
C LEU A 454 25.54 -13.07 -9.43
N MET A 455 24.33 -13.24 -9.98
CA MET A 455 23.11 -12.74 -9.35
C MET A 455 22.93 -13.33 -7.94
N ILE A 456 23.13 -14.64 -7.77
CA ILE A 456 23.02 -15.31 -6.46
C ILE A 456 24.03 -14.74 -5.46
N LYS A 457 25.29 -14.53 -5.88
CA LYS A 457 26.33 -13.89 -5.04
C LYS A 457 25.94 -12.48 -4.59
N GLN A 458 25.42 -11.66 -5.51
CA GLN A 458 24.95 -10.30 -5.22
C GLN A 458 23.74 -10.29 -4.28
N ALA A 459 22.76 -11.15 -4.56
CA ALA A 459 21.57 -11.31 -3.74
C ALA A 459 21.92 -11.76 -2.32
N TRP A 460 22.86 -12.70 -2.19
CA TRP A 460 23.37 -13.13 -0.89
C TRP A 460 24.07 -11.98 -0.15
N ARG A 461 24.97 -11.24 -0.81
CA ARG A 461 25.66 -10.06 -0.23
C ARG A 461 24.65 -9.04 0.32
N LEU A 462 23.59 -8.74 -0.42
CA LEU A 462 22.55 -7.77 -0.03
C LEU A 462 21.52 -8.31 0.98
N THR A 463 21.64 -9.58 1.38
CA THR A 463 20.64 -10.26 2.23
C THR A 463 21.20 -10.90 3.48
N ARG A 464 22.45 -11.37 3.45
CA ARG A 464 23.12 -12.09 4.55
C ARG A 464 23.07 -11.36 5.87
N HIS A 465 23.16 -10.02 5.89
CA HIS A 465 23.16 -9.24 7.13
C HIS A 465 21.83 -9.28 7.87
N TYR A 466 20.74 -9.47 7.14
CA TYR A 466 19.44 -9.64 7.74
C TYR A 466 19.22 -11.09 8.16
N LEU A 467 19.41 -12.05 7.24
CA LEU A 467 19.21 -13.47 7.49
C LEU A 467 20.03 -13.97 8.69
N ASN A 468 21.31 -13.59 8.75
CA ASN A 468 22.22 -14.01 9.80
C ASN A 468 22.28 -13.00 10.97
N GLY A 469 21.40 -11.99 10.98
CA GLY A 469 21.38 -10.91 11.96
C GLY A 469 20.19 -10.95 12.91
N ILE A 470 20.18 -10.01 13.85
CA ILE A 470 19.14 -9.90 14.89
C ILE A 470 17.74 -9.66 14.32
N GLN A 471 17.64 -9.02 13.15
CA GLN A 471 16.36 -8.68 12.53
C GLN A 471 15.57 -9.91 12.09
N LYS A 472 16.25 -10.94 11.58
CA LYS A 472 15.62 -12.23 11.27
C LYS A 472 14.98 -12.86 12.52
N ARG A 473 15.61 -12.73 13.68
CA ARG A 473 15.08 -13.23 14.97
C ARG A 473 13.88 -12.44 15.48
N ARG A 474 13.65 -11.24 14.94
CA ARG A 474 12.47 -10.40 15.25
C ARG A 474 11.29 -10.68 14.32
N GLU A 475 11.42 -11.50 13.28
CA GLU A 475 10.27 -11.91 12.45
C GLU A 475 9.23 -12.67 13.27
N ARG A 476 7.99 -12.77 12.78
CA ARG A 476 7.01 -13.64 13.44
C ARG A 476 7.36 -15.10 13.20
N LEU A 477 7.02 -15.97 14.15
CA LEU A 477 7.41 -17.38 14.07
C LEU A 477 6.77 -18.04 12.84
N GLU A 478 5.50 -17.72 12.60
CA GLU A 478 4.70 -18.13 11.45
C GLU A 478 5.21 -17.63 10.09
N PHE A 479 6.01 -16.56 10.07
CA PHE A 479 6.64 -16.02 8.85
C PHE A 479 8.08 -16.49 8.67
N GLY A 480 8.43 -17.62 9.28
CA GLY A 480 9.70 -18.28 9.03
C GLY A 480 10.85 -17.75 9.88
N ARG A 481 10.65 -17.21 11.08
CA ARG A 481 11.76 -16.75 11.96
C ARG A 481 13.00 -17.68 12.01
N ASP A 482 12.76 -18.99 12.04
CA ASP A 482 13.80 -20.01 12.17
C ASP A 482 14.02 -20.84 10.88
N SER A 483 13.45 -20.39 9.76
CA SER A 483 13.65 -20.97 8.42
C SER A 483 13.70 -19.87 7.37
N GLY A 484 13.84 -20.22 6.10
CA GLY A 484 13.53 -19.27 5.04
C GLY A 484 14.66 -19.04 4.06
N SER A 485 14.24 -19.05 2.82
CA SER A 485 14.99 -19.20 1.59
C SER A 485 15.54 -17.90 1.05
N LEU A 486 16.66 -17.91 0.31
CA LEU A 486 17.16 -16.69 -0.33
C LEU A 486 16.09 -16.11 -1.28
N SER A 487 15.42 -16.95 -2.05
CA SER A 487 14.37 -16.53 -2.99
C SER A 487 13.11 -15.94 -2.34
N GLN A 488 12.84 -16.28 -1.07
CA GLN A 488 11.75 -15.65 -0.31
C GLN A 488 12.07 -14.19 0.04
N TYR A 489 13.36 -13.85 0.12
CA TYR A 489 13.83 -12.51 0.44
C TYR A 489 14.29 -11.72 -0.79
N VAL A 490 14.67 -12.39 -1.86
CA VAL A 490 15.05 -11.79 -3.14
C VAL A 490 14.23 -12.42 -4.26
N ALA A 491 13.26 -11.66 -4.77
CA ALA A 491 12.39 -12.09 -5.86
C ALA A 491 13.17 -12.32 -7.16
N PHE A 492 12.55 -13.04 -8.10
CA PHE A 492 13.08 -13.27 -9.45
C PHE A 492 14.42 -14.03 -9.48
N LEU A 493 14.62 -14.92 -8.51
CA LEU A 493 15.76 -15.86 -8.41
C LEU A 493 15.32 -17.31 -8.16
N ASP A 494 14.11 -17.49 -7.65
CA ASP A 494 13.51 -18.79 -7.30
C ASP A 494 13.63 -19.80 -8.44
N VAL A 495 13.34 -19.38 -9.67
CA VAL A 495 13.44 -20.23 -10.86
C VAL A 495 14.83 -20.89 -10.99
N TYR A 496 15.90 -20.12 -10.78
CA TYR A 496 17.29 -20.61 -10.88
C TYR A 496 17.72 -21.44 -9.67
N LEU A 497 17.02 -21.30 -8.55
CA LEU A 497 17.23 -22.06 -7.33
C LEU A 497 16.36 -23.32 -7.24
N GLY A 498 15.71 -23.72 -8.35
CA GLY A 498 14.84 -24.89 -8.41
C GLY A 498 13.54 -24.72 -7.62
N ARG A 499 13.09 -23.47 -7.49
CA ARG A 499 11.90 -23.07 -6.72
C ARG A 499 10.89 -22.36 -7.60
N SER A 500 9.71 -22.15 -7.01
CA SER A 500 8.55 -21.57 -7.67
C SER A 500 7.85 -20.50 -6.83
N ASP A 501 8.54 -19.91 -5.85
CA ASP A 501 7.93 -19.01 -4.86
C ASP A 501 7.17 -17.83 -5.52
N VAL A 502 7.74 -17.24 -6.58
CA VAL A 502 7.12 -16.12 -7.30
C VAL A 502 5.95 -16.60 -8.15
N ARG A 503 6.09 -17.76 -8.80
CA ARG A 503 5.03 -18.38 -9.62
C ARG A 503 3.83 -18.75 -8.75
N ASP A 504 4.07 -19.47 -7.66
CA ASP A 504 3.03 -19.97 -6.77
C ASP A 504 2.33 -18.82 -6.04
N ALA A 505 3.01 -17.68 -5.92
CA ALA A 505 2.42 -16.43 -5.47
C ALA A 505 1.77 -15.61 -6.59
N ASP A 506 1.74 -16.06 -7.84
CA ASP A 506 1.23 -15.31 -9.01
C ASP A 506 1.89 -13.93 -9.18
N MET A 507 3.21 -13.85 -8.98
CA MET A 507 4.00 -12.61 -8.87
C MET A 507 3.72 -11.78 -7.59
N ARG A 508 3.00 -12.31 -6.60
CA ARG A 508 2.51 -11.60 -5.39
C ARG A 508 3.17 -12.06 -4.09
N LEU A 509 4.49 -11.99 -3.98
CA LEU A 509 5.20 -12.33 -2.73
C LEU A 509 4.77 -11.47 -1.53
N SER A 510 4.56 -12.06 -0.34
CA SER A 510 4.11 -11.37 0.88
C SER A 510 5.10 -11.53 2.05
N PHE A 511 6.26 -10.86 1.99
CA PHE A 511 7.22 -10.86 3.11
C PHE A 511 7.64 -9.44 3.51
N PRO A 512 7.01 -8.84 4.53
CA PRO A 512 7.15 -7.41 4.74
C PRO A 512 8.17 -6.98 5.83
N TYR A 513 8.79 -7.90 6.57
CA TYR A 513 9.67 -7.56 7.70
C TYR A 513 11.05 -7.05 7.29
N PHE A 514 11.55 -7.53 6.15
CA PHE A 514 12.90 -7.24 5.71
C PHE A 514 13.09 -5.81 5.15
N ILE A 515 12.02 -5.16 4.73
CA ILE A 515 12.09 -3.84 4.07
C ILE A 515 12.23 -2.70 5.09
N GLY A 516 11.55 -2.80 6.25
CA GLY A 516 11.40 -1.70 7.22
C GLY A 516 12.71 -1.07 7.70
N PRO A 517 13.57 -1.82 8.42
CA PRO A 517 14.85 -1.33 8.93
C PRO A 517 15.73 -0.64 7.89
N SER A 518 15.94 -1.31 6.76
CA SER A 518 16.83 -0.85 5.69
C SER A 518 16.31 0.43 5.03
N THR A 519 15.00 0.53 4.85
CA THR A 519 14.34 1.71 4.29
C THR A 519 14.48 2.91 5.23
N TRP A 520 14.23 2.74 6.52
CA TRP A 520 14.39 3.84 7.48
C TRP A 520 15.83 4.31 7.58
N ARG A 521 16.79 3.38 7.64
CA ARG A 521 18.20 3.73 7.64
C ARG A 521 18.61 4.48 6.38
N PHE A 522 18.14 4.08 5.20
CA PHE A 522 18.36 4.79 3.94
C PHE A 522 17.83 6.22 3.99
N LEU A 523 16.58 6.41 4.45
CA LEU A 523 15.93 7.72 4.54
C LEU A 523 16.65 8.64 5.53
N HIS A 524 16.93 8.16 6.75
CA HIS A 524 17.61 8.97 7.77
C HIS A 524 19.05 9.32 7.34
N THR A 525 19.77 8.37 6.75
CA THR A 525 21.12 8.64 6.23
C THR A 525 21.09 9.61 5.05
N THR A 526 20.05 9.58 4.22
CA THR A 526 19.82 10.57 3.17
C THR A 526 19.71 11.98 3.76
N ALA A 527 18.94 12.15 4.84
CA ALA A 527 18.86 13.43 5.53
C ALA A 527 20.21 13.87 6.11
N GLU A 528 20.96 12.95 6.73
CA GLU A 528 22.29 13.27 7.27
C GLU A 528 23.29 13.67 6.19
N ILE A 529 23.29 13.00 5.03
CA ILE A 529 24.10 13.42 3.89
C ILE A 529 23.73 14.84 3.47
N ILE A 530 22.44 15.16 3.38
CA ILE A 530 21.96 16.49 2.99
C ILE A 530 22.35 17.55 4.03
N CYS A 531 22.23 17.27 5.33
CA CYS A 531 22.65 18.17 6.41
C CYS A 531 24.12 18.62 6.29
N HIS A 532 24.99 17.73 5.80
CA HIS A 532 26.43 17.97 5.69
C HIS A 532 26.87 18.46 4.30
N ARG A 533 25.92 18.80 3.42
CA ARG A 533 26.22 19.38 2.10
C ARG A 533 26.30 20.90 2.16
N ASP A 534 27.01 21.47 1.18
CA ASP A 534 27.15 22.92 1.04
C ASP A 534 25.77 23.60 0.87
N VAL A 535 25.63 24.81 1.40
CA VAL A 535 24.36 25.58 1.44
C VAL A 535 23.75 25.76 0.03
N GLU A 536 24.56 25.82 -1.02
CA GLU A 536 24.11 25.94 -2.41
C GLU A 536 23.51 24.64 -2.97
N ASP A 537 23.93 23.49 -2.44
CA ASP A 537 23.55 22.16 -2.94
C ASP A 537 22.41 21.53 -2.13
N GLN A 538 22.23 21.93 -0.86
CA GLN A 538 21.11 21.44 -0.02
C GLN A 538 19.73 21.64 -0.67
N PRO A 539 19.36 22.81 -1.22
CA PRO A 539 18.04 23.00 -1.82
C PRO A 539 17.79 22.07 -3.02
N LYS A 540 18.83 21.79 -3.81
CA LYS A 540 18.76 20.88 -4.97
C LYS A 540 18.48 19.45 -4.50
N LEU A 541 19.21 18.98 -3.48
CA LEU A 541 19.03 17.64 -2.91
C LEU A 541 17.68 17.48 -2.21
N ILE A 542 17.20 18.52 -1.52
CA ILE A 542 15.87 18.54 -0.91
C ILE A 542 14.78 18.44 -2.00
N ALA A 543 14.94 19.14 -3.13
CA ALA A 543 14.01 19.03 -4.24
C ALA A 543 13.97 17.61 -4.83
N LEU A 544 15.14 16.97 -4.99
CA LEU A 544 15.22 15.56 -5.41
C LEU A 544 14.58 14.63 -4.38
N PHE A 545 14.83 14.84 -3.08
CA PHE A 545 14.19 14.07 -2.01
C PHE A 545 12.66 14.23 -2.05
N LYS A 546 12.13 15.45 -2.18
CA LYS A 546 10.68 15.69 -2.28
C LYS A 546 10.08 15.00 -3.51
N SER A 547 10.77 15.03 -4.65
CA SER A 547 10.36 14.32 -5.88
C SER A 547 10.30 12.80 -5.66
N PHE A 548 11.38 12.22 -5.12
CA PHE A 548 11.43 10.82 -4.72
C PHE A 548 10.31 10.49 -3.73
N PHE A 549 10.11 11.29 -2.67
CA PHE A 549 9.17 11.00 -1.61
C PHE A 549 7.70 11.02 -2.10
N ARG A 550 7.37 11.85 -3.08
CA ARG A 550 6.05 11.82 -3.74
C ARG A 550 5.82 10.50 -4.48
N SER A 551 6.80 10.07 -5.27
CA SER A 551 6.73 8.77 -5.95
C SER A 551 6.76 7.59 -4.98
N PHE A 552 7.49 7.73 -3.87
CA PHE A 552 7.51 6.78 -2.77
C PHE A 552 6.13 6.65 -2.13
N ALA A 553 5.37 7.74 -1.94
CA ALA A 553 3.99 7.63 -1.46
C ALA A 553 3.10 6.83 -2.43
N ALA A 554 3.33 6.92 -3.74
CA ALA A 554 2.62 6.13 -4.75
C ALA A 554 3.06 4.66 -4.78
N MET A 555 4.33 4.36 -4.49
CA MET A 555 4.88 2.99 -4.61
C MET A 555 5.23 2.32 -3.29
N TYR A 556 4.94 2.96 -2.15
CA TYR A 556 5.54 2.63 -0.85
C TYR A 556 5.51 1.13 -0.57
N PRO A 557 6.67 0.46 -0.49
CA PRO A 557 6.74 -0.99 -0.40
C PRO A 557 6.60 -1.53 1.03
N CYS A 558 5.96 -0.76 1.92
CA CYS A 558 5.85 -0.98 3.37
C CYS A 558 5.45 -2.38 3.81
N PRO A 559 5.80 -2.73 5.06
CA PRO A 559 5.22 -3.86 5.75
C PRO A 559 3.68 -3.91 5.86
N TYR A 560 3.03 -2.75 5.86
CA TYR A 560 1.59 -2.62 6.11
C TYR A 560 0.83 -2.48 4.79
N CYS A 561 1.04 -1.38 4.05
CA CYS A 561 0.65 -1.18 2.64
C CYS A 561 0.82 0.30 2.24
N ARG A 562 0.88 0.59 0.93
CA ARG A 562 0.67 1.94 0.36
C ARG A 562 -0.60 2.61 0.90
N TYR A 563 -1.64 1.81 1.13
CA TYR A 563 -2.90 2.26 1.69
C TYR A 563 -2.78 2.80 3.11
N HIS A 564 -1.99 2.14 3.97
CA HIS A 564 -1.74 2.62 5.33
C HIS A 564 -1.06 4.01 5.30
N LEU A 565 -0.01 4.17 4.50
CA LEU A 565 0.69 5.45 4.36
C LEU A 565 -0.24 6.55 3.83
N ASN A 566 -0.97 6.31 2.74
CA ASN A 566 -1.78 7.36 2.10
C ASN A 566 -3.08 7.67 2.85
N ARG A 567 -3.77 6.65 3.37
CA ARG A 567 -5.05 6.83 4.05
C ARG A 567 -4.88 7.28 5.49
N TYR A 568 -3.92 6.73 6.22
CA TYR A 568 -3.82 6.98 7.66
C TYR A 568 -2.70 7.94 8.02
N VAL A 569 -1.49 7.67 7.55
CA VAL A 569 -0.31 8.45 7.93
C VAL A 569 -0.36 9.86 7.32
N VAL A 570 -0.56 9.98 6.00
CA VAL A 570 -0.61 11.27 5.29
C VAL A 570 -1.76 12.15 5.79
N GLN A 571 -2.97 11.59 5.96
CA GLN A 571 -4.16 12.34 6.35
C GLN A 571 -4.40 12.42 7.87
N ASN A 572 -3.47 11.93 8.69
CA ASN A 572 -3.63 11.89 10.15
C ASN A 572 -4.95 11.20 10.60
N ARG A 573 -5.28 10.00 10.07
CA ARG A 573 -6.52 9.29 10.48
C ARG A 573 -6.39 8.51 11.78
N GLU A 574 -5.18 8.19 12.22
CA GLU A 574 -4.92 7.52 13.50
C GLU A 574 -4.56 8.54 14.59
N VAL A 575 -5.40 9.57 14.74
CA VAL A 575 -5.23 10.65 15.73
C VAL A 575 -5.02 10.11 17.15
N GLU A 576 -5.61 8.97 17.47
CA GLU A 576 -5.47 8.31 18.76
C GLU A 576 -4.10 7.64 18.98
N TYR A 577 -3.35 7.31 17.93
CA TYR A 577 -2.07 6.60 18.03
C TYR A 577 -0.87 7.50 17.73
N TYR A 578 -1.00 8.48 16.82
CA TYR A 578 0.14 9.29 16.39
C TYR A 578 0.54 10.37 17.39
N PRO A 579 1.84 10.59 17.65
CA PRO A 579 2.33 11.71 18.47
C PRO A 579 1.86 13.08 17.99
N LEU A 580 1.73 14.05 18.91
CA LEU A 580 1.24 15.40 18.56
C LEU A 580 2.17 16.11 17.58
N GLU A 581 3.48 15.93 17.72
CA GLU A 581 4.49 16.51 16.82
C GLU A 581 4.33 16.06 15.37
N TYR A 582 3.74 14.89 15.13
CA TYR A 582 3.37 14.44 13.79
C TYR A 582 1.99 14.95 13.37
N LEU A 583 1.02 14.96 14.28
CA LEU A 583 -0.34 15.42 14.01
C LEU A 583 -0.39 16.90 13.61
N VAL A 584 0.41 17.75 14.24
CA VAL A 584 0.49 19.19 13.90
C VAL A 584 1.34 19.47 12.65
N LEU A 585 2.14 18.49 12.18
CA LEU A 585 3.01 18.66 11.03
C LEU A 585 2.20 18.87 9.75
N GLY A 586 2.35 20.05 9.14
CA GLY A 586 1.64 20.44 7.92
C GLY A 586 0.13 20.68 8.09
N CYS A 587 -0.35 20.82 9.33
CA CYS A 587 -1.77 21.01 9.64
C CYS A 587 -2.26 22.39 9.15
N ASP A 588 -3.40 22.43 8.44
CA ASP A 588 -4.06 23.70 8.09
C ASP A 588 -4.99 24.11 9.25
N GLN A 589 -4.58 25.12 10.02
CA GLN A 589 -5.34 25.63 11.18
C GLN A 589 -6.73 26.18 10.82
N ARG A 590 -7.03 26.38 9.53
CA ARG A 590 -8.36 26.83 9.05
C ARG A 590 -9.33 25.66 8.80
N LYS A 591 -8.84 24.42 8.72
CA LYS A 591 -9.66 23.23 8.55
C LYS A 591 -10.05 22.65 9.91
N ASN A 592 -11.20 21.99 9.99
CA ASN A 592 -11.58 21.27 11.20
C ASN A 592 -10.77 19.97 11.29
N GLY A 593 -10.02 19.77 12.38
CA GLY A 593 -9.23 18.55 12.63
C GLY A 593 -7.73 18.66 12.30
N PHE A 594 -6.97 17.58 12.51
CA PHE A 594 -5.53 17.50 12.19
C PHE A 594 -5.27 17.24 10.70
N GLU A 595 -6.15 17.65 9.79
CA GLU A 595 -6.01 17.29 8.37
C GLU A 595 -4.80 17.97 7.72
N ALA A 596 -3.99 17.17 7.00
CA ALA A 596 -2.86 17.62 6.22
C ALA A 596 -2.74 16.80 4.92
N SER A 597 -2.24 17.42 3.85
CA SER A 597 -1.83 16.70 2.64
C SER A 597 -0.36 16.29 2.74
N ILE A 598 0.08 15.39 1.84
CA ILE A 598 1.50 15.05 1.75
C ILE A 598 2.35 16.27 1.37
N ASP A 599 1.85 17.12 0.47
CA ASP A 599 2.54 18.34 0.07
C ASP A 599 2.65 19.33 1.23
N ASN A 600 1.58 19.51 2.03
CA ASN A 600 1.65 20.37 3.22
C ASN A 600 2.75 19.89 4.18
N LYS A 601 2.90 18.57 4.38
CA LYS A 601 3.95 18.00 5.22
C LYS A 601 5.33 18.17 4.58
N LEU A 602 5.48 17.94 3.28
CA LEU A 602 6.75 18.12 2.56
C LEU A 602 7.19 19.59 2.49
N ASP A 603 6.25 20.54 2.45
CA ASP A 603 6.53 21.98 2.43
C ASP A 603 7.14 22.47 3.74
N THR A 604 7.02 21.70 4.84
CA THR A 604 7.73 21.98 6.10
C THR A 604 9.24 21.76 6.02
N ILE A 605 9.74 21.09 4.97
CA ILE A 605 11.16 20.82 4.77
C ILE A 605 11.78 21.99 4.01
N SER A 606 12.58 22.81 4.70
CA SER A 606 13.30 23.97 4.16
C SER A 606 14.79 23.76 3.98
N ASP A 607 15.38 22.84 4.75
CA ASP A 607 16.82 22.61 4.88
C ASP A 607 17.10 21.16 5.36
N GLY A 608 18.38 20.79 5.49
CA GLY A 608 18.77 19.47 6.00
C GLY A 608 18.20 19.16 7.40
N PRO A 609 18.38 20.04 8.41
CA PRO A 609 17.86 19.80 9.76
C PRO A 609 16.34 19.59 9.82
N SER A 610 15.56 20.38 9.08
CA SER A 610 14.10 20.17 8.98
C SER A 610 13.75 18.86 8.28
N LEU A 611 14.52 18.42 7.28
CA LEU A 611 14.36 17.10 6.66
C LEU A 611 14.61 15.95 7.65
N ARG A 612 15.68 16.05 8.46
CA ARG A 612 15.98 15.09 9.54
C ARG A 612 14.80 14.97 10.52
N LEU A 613 14.31 16.11 11.00
CA LEU A 613 13.19 16.14 11.94
C LEU A 613 11.88 15.64 11.30
N PHE A 614 11.64 15.94 10.02
CA PHE A 614 10.51 15.40 9.26
C PHE A 614 10.52 13.86 9.25
N LEU A 615 11.65 13.25 8.90
CA LEU A 615 11.78 11.79 8.86
C LEU A 615 11.66 11.18 10.25
N TRP A 616 12.18 11.83 11.29
CA TRP A 616 12.05 11.37 12.66
C TRP A 616 10.59 11.35 13.12
N LYS A 617 9.83 12.44 12.90
CA LYS A 617 8.39 12.51 13.21
C LYS A 617 7.61 11.45 12.45
N LEU A 618 7.91 11.26 11.16
CA LEU A 618 7.26 10.25 10.33
C LEU A 618 7.56 8.83 10.84
N HIS A 619 8.81 8.51 11.15
CA HIS A 619 9.20 7.20 11.65
C HIS A 619 8.54 6.90 13.00
N ASN A 620 8.47 7.89 13.89
CA ASN A 620 7.71 7.77 15.14
C ASN A 620 6.24 7.46 14.88
N ALA A 621 5.57 8.22 14.02
CA ALA A 621 4.15 8.03 13.73
C ALA A 621 3.86 6.63 13.17
N VAL A 622 4.65 6.18 12.19
CA VAL A 622 4.52 4.84 11.61
C VAL A 622 4.78 3.77 12.67
N SER A 623 5.81 3.92 13.51
CA SER A 623 6.13 2.93 14.55
C SER A 623 5.06 2.82 15.64
N SER A 624 4.36 3.92 15.91
CA SER A 624 3.32 3.99 16.94
C SER A 624 2.00 3.33 16.54
N SER A 625 1.72 3.19 15.23
CA SER A 625 0.56 2.43 14.74
C SER A 625 0.84 0.96 14.49
N ILE A 626 2.08 0.50 14.71
CA ILE A 626 2.40 -0.93 14.57
C ILE A 626 1.77 -1.74 15.71
N THR A 627 0.91 -2.67 15.32
CA THR A 627 0.40 -3.75 16.18
C THR A 627 1.07 -5.08 15.83
N ARG A 628 1.40 -5.87 16.85
CA ARG A 628 1.92 -7.23 16.70
C ARG A 628 1.24 -8.17 17.68
N THR A 629 1.04 -9.40 17.24
CA THR A 629 0.40 -10.46 18.03
C THR A 629 1.32 -10.99 19.13
N GLU A 630 2.63 -10.76 19.03
CA GLU A 630 3.56 -11.26 20.04
C GLU A 630 3.38 -10.57 21.41
N PRO A 631 3.22 -11.35 22.50
CA PRO A 631 3.01 -10.80 23.85
C PRO A 631 4.13 -9.89 24.35
N TRP A 632 5.31 -9.97 23.74
CA TRP A 632 6.46 -9.13 24.10
C TRP A 632 6.48 -7.77 23.41
N PHE A 633 5.82 -7.62 22.26
CA PHE A 633 5.91 -6.39 21.47
C PHE A 633 5.14 -5.21 22.10
N HIS A 634 4.15 -5.49 22.94
CA HIS A 634 3.36 -4.49 23.67
C HIS A 634 3.69 -4.44 25.18
N ARG A 635 4.89 -4.87 25.59
CA ARG A 635 5.24 -4.97 27.02
C ARG A 635 5.49 -3.66 27.75
N ASP A 636 5.72 -2.55 27.05
CA ASP A 636 5.84 -1.26 27.73
C ASP A 636 4.46 -0.67 28.06
N GLU A 637 3.82 -1.23 29.10
CA GLU A 637 2.57 -0.73 29.68
C GLU A 637 2.74 0.68 30.30
N ARG A 638 3.98 1.16 30.45
CA ARG A 638 4.32 2.44 31.10
C ARG A 638 4.86 3.49 30.13
N ALA A 639 4.75 3.25 28.83
CA ALA A 639 5.19 4.19 27.80
C ALA A 639 4.60 5.59 28.09
N PHE A 640 5.49 6.53 28.42
CA PHE A 640 5.11 7.84 28.94
C PHE A 640 4.45 8.73 27.87
N TYR A 641 4.74 8.46 26.60
CA TYR A 641 4.23 9.16 25.43
C TYR A 641 4.17 8.19 24.26
N ALA A 642 3.34 8.49 23.25
CA ALA A 642 3.03 7.57 22.15
C ALA A 642 4.18 7.39 21.14
N SER A 643 5.42 7.30 21.59
CA SER A 643 6.63 7.29 20.77
C SER A 643 7.45 6.03 21.04
N ARG A 644 7.61 5.19 20.02
CA ARG A 644 8.31 3.88 20.12
C ARG A 644 9.69 3.85 19.48
N TYR A 645 10.10 4.92 18.80
CA TYR A 645 11.30 4.92 17.97
C TYR A 645 12.47 5.76 18.56
N TRP A 646 12.28 6.53 19.64
CA TRP A 646 13.41 7.17 20.34
C TRP A 646 13.77 6.43 21.63
N PRO A 647 15.07 6.34 22.00
CA PRO A 647 15.50 5.61 23.18
C PRO A 647 15.08 6.34 24.47
N SER A 648 14.29 5.69 25.30
CA SER A 648 13.91 6.17 26.62
C SER A 648 14.96 5.78 27.67
N LEU A 649 14.89 6.43 28.83
CA LEU A 649 15.71 6.04 29.98
C LEU A 649 15.50 4.56 30.37
N SER A 650 14.28 4.06 30.26
CA SER A 650 13.94 2.66 30.54
C SER A 650 14.62 1.70 29.56
N GLU A 651 14.64 2.06 28.28
CA GLU A 651 15.26 1.26 27.22
C GLU A 651 16.78 1.29 27.32
N GLU A 652 17.37 2.44 27.62
CA GLU A 652 18.82 2.57 27.82
C GLU A 652 19.28 1.70 29.01
N VAL A 653 18.53 1.71 30.11
CA VAL A 653 18.81 0.83 31.27
C VAL A 653 18.58 -0.64 30.94
N ALA A 654 17.56 -0.97 30.14
CA ALA A 654 17.29 -2.34 29.71
C ALA A 654 18.40 -2.88 28.79
N CYS A 655 18.88 -2.04 27.86
CA CYS A 655 20.00 -2.31 26.99
C CYS A 655 21.27 -2.57 27.82
N ALA A 656 21.65 -1.63 28.68
CA ALA A 656 22.81 -1.76 29.57
C ALA A 656 22.75 -3.07 30.38
N ARG A 657 21.59 -3.40 30.97
CA ARG A 657 21.40 -4.65 31.71
C ARG A 657 21.55 -5.89 30.84
N ALA A 658 21.00 -5.87 29.62
CA ALA A 658 21.08 -7.01 28.71
C ALA A 658 22.53 -7.32 28.30
N PHE A 659 23.35 -6.28 28.13
CA PHE A 659 24.77 -6.42 27.80
C PHE A 659 25.69 -6.52 29.03
N GLY A 660 25.14 -6.61 30.24
CA GLY A 660 25.91 -6.72 31.49
C GLY A 660 26.68 -5.44 31.85
N GLU A 661 26.33 -4.30 31.28
CA GLU A 661 26.90 -3.01 31.63
C GLU A 661 26.35 -2.53 32.99
N THR A 662 27.26 -2.11 33.88
CA THR A 662 26.91 -1.64 35.22
C THR A 662 26.82 -0.11 35.32
N GLU A 663 27.22 0.61 34.27
CA GLU A 663 27.33 2.07 34.27
C GLU A 663 26.81 2.63 32.95
N VAL A 664 26.01 3.71 33.01
CA VAL A 664 25.57 4.48 31.83
C VAL A 664 26.19 5.88 31.91
N PRO A 665 26.84 6.38 30.84
CA PRO A 665 27.47 7.69 30.86
C PRO A 665 26.50 8.84 31.17
N ILE A 666 26.91 9.79 32.03
CA ILE A 666 26.07 10.91 32.46
C ILE A 666 25.63 11.78 31.28
N ASN A 667 26.50 12.01 30.30
CA ASN A 667 26.15 12.75 29.08
C ASN A 667 24.98 12.07 28.34
N ARG A 668 25.01 10.75 28.21
CA ARG A 668 23.95 9.96 27.59
C ARG A 668 22.64 10.07 28.36
N LEU A 669 22.68 9.97 29.69
CA LEU A 669 21.52 10.21 30.55
C LEU A 669 20.97 11.64 30.44
N SER A 670 21.85 12.63 30.32
CA SER A 670 21.47 14.04 30.25
C SER A 670 20.70 14.37 28.97
N HIS A 671 21.03 13.71 27.84
CA HIS A 671 20.30 13.87 26.58
C HIS A 671 18.84 13.41 26.74
N PHE A 672 18.61 12.22 27.29
CA PHE A 672 17.26 11.71 27.53
C PHE A 672 16.49 12.57 28.54
N SER A 673 17.17 13.04 29.59
CA SER A 673 16.55 13.92 30.58
C SER A 673 16.08 15.26 29.99
N GLY A 674 16.79 15.80 28.99
CA GLY A 674 16.42 17.04 28.31
C GLY A 674 15.07 16.94 27.59
N MET A 675 14.76 15.77 27.03
CA MET A 675 13.51 15.52 26.30
C MET A 675 12.29 15.32 27.23
N LEU A 676 12.48 14.88 28.48
CA LEU A 676 11.37 14.53 29.39
C LEU A 676 10.37 15.68 29.60
N THR A 677 10.87 16.91 29.69
CA THR A 677 10.03 18.09 29.93
C THR A 677 9.09 18.39 28.76
N PRO A 678 9.58 18.61 27.52
CA PRO A 678 8.69 18.85 26.38
C PRO A 678 7.78 17.65 26.09
N VAL A 679 8.28 16.41 26.22
CA VAL A 679 7.44 15.20 26.08
C VAL A 679 6.30 15.17 27.10
N GLY A 680 6.56 15.50 28.37
CA GLY A 680 5.52 15.54 29.41
C GLY A 680 4.45 16.61 29.15
N ARG A 681 4.85 17.76 28.59
CA ARG A 681 3.91 18.80 28.15
C ARG A 681 3.04 18.31 27.00
N LEU A 682 3.65 17.68 25.99
CA LEU A 682 2.94 17.10 24.84
C LEU A 682 2.01 15.95 25.27
N ALA A 683 2.40 15.12 26.24
CA ALA A 683 1.53 14.08 26.81
C ALA A 683 0.29 14.70 27.49
N SER A 684 0.49 15.77 28.26
CA SER A 684 -0.59 16.51 28.92
C SER A 684 -1.52 17.17 27.90
N LEU A 685 -0.97 17.79 26.85
CA LEU A 685 -1.72 18.37 25.73
C LEU A 685 -2.58 17.32 25.02
N ARG A 686 -2.01 16.14 24.78
CA ARG A 686 -2.71 15.01 24.17
C ARG A 686 -3.87 14.54 25.05
N GLY A 687 -3.65 14.45 26.36
CA GLY A 687 -4.71 14.13 27.32
C GLY A 687 -5.86 15.14 27.29
N ARG A 688 -5.55 16.44 27.26
CA ARG A 688 -6.57 17.50 27.10
C ARG A 688 -7.37 17.31 25.82
N TRP A 689 -6.69 17.07 24.70
CA TRP A 689 -7.34 16.84 23.41
C TRP A 689 -8.29 15.63 23.41
N ARG A 690 -7.86 14.49 23.95
CA ARG A 690 -8.73 13.30 24.09
C ARG A 690 -9.99 13.60 24.90
N GLY A 691 -9.86 14.39 25.97
CA GLY A 691 -11.01 14.87 26.76
C GLY A 691 -11.92 15.84 25.99
N MET A 692 -11.36 16.69 25.12
CA MET A 692 -12.10 17.65 24.29
C MET A 692 -12.83 16.99 23.11
N HIS A 693 -12.40 15.84 22.60
CA HIS A 693 -13.08 15.14 21.50
C HIS A 693 -14.54 14.75 21.86
N MET A 694 -14.88 14.73 23.16
CA MET A 694 -16.25 14.53 23.65
C MET A 694 -17.10 15.82 23.66
N MET A 695 -16.53 16.98 23.36
CA MET A 695 -17.20 18.30 23.37
C MET A 695 -16.90 19.07 22.07
N THR A 696 -17.84 19.11 21.14
CA THR A 696 -17.68 19.66 19.78
C THR A 696 -17.32 21.15 19.75
N GLY A 697 -16.18 21.54 19.14
CA GLY A 697 -15.86 22.94 18.79
C GLY A 697 -14.47 23.15 18.14
N SER A 698 -14.40 23.96 17.07
CA SER A 698 -13.17 24.23 16.29
C SER A 698 -12.19 25.21 16.94
N ALA A 699 -12.67 26.15 17.76
CA ALA A 699 -11.83 27.14 18.46
C ALA A 699 -10.83 26.51 19.45
N ASN A 700 -11.15 25.33 19.99
CA ASN A 700 -10.31 24.62 20.94
C ASN A 700 -9.11 23.92 20.27
N LEU A 701 -9.22 23.58 18.98
CA LEU A 701 -8.16 22.90 18.24
C LEU A 701 -7.04 23.86 17.84
N ALA A 702 -7.37 25.06 17.37
CA ALA A 702 -6.37 26.08 17.00
C ALA A 702 -5.49 26.44 18.21
N GLN A 703 -6.08 26.59 19.39
CA GLN A 703 -5.33 26.82 20.63
C GLN A 703 -4.45 25.63 20.99
N LEU A 704 -4.95 24.39 20.85
CA LEU A 704 -4.15 23.19 21.11
C LEU A 704 -2.94 23.10 20.17
N VAL A 705 -3.14 23.36 18.87
CA VAL A 705 -2.05 23.36 17.87
C VAL A 705 -1.00 24.41 18.25
N SER A 706 -1.44 25.63 18.58
CA SER A 706 -0.55 26.71 19.05
C SER A 706 0.23 26.32 20.33
N ASP A 707 -0.45 25.74 21.33
CA ASP A 707 0.17 25.26 22.57
C ASP A 707 1.18 24.13 22.29
N ALA A 708 0.88 23.25 21.35
CA ALA A 708 1.72 22.14 20.96
C ALA A 708 2.97 22.62 20.20
N GLU A 709 2.86 23.57 19.28
CA GLU A 709 3.98 24.09 18.49
C GLU A 709 5.18 24.51 19.35
N SER A 710 4.93 25.19 20.47
CA SER A 710 6.02 25.57 21.39
C SER A 710 6.68 24.36 22.04
N SER A 711 5.91 23.35 22.46
CA SER A 711 6.46 22.15 23.08
C SER A 711 7.15 21.23 22.06
N VAL A 712 6.70 21.26 20.79
CA VAL A 712 7.35 20.57 19.67
C VAL A 712 8.71 21.21 19.38
N ARG A 713 8.81 22.54 19.34
CA ARG A 713 10.11 23.23 19.16
C ARG A 713 11.10 22.88 20.28
N ASP A 714 10.65 22.94 21.54
CA ASP A 714 11.48 22.54 22.70
C ASP A 714 11.96 21.07 22.57
N LEU A 715 11.13 20.18 22.02
CA LEU A 715 11.50 18.78 21.78
C LEU A 715 12.52 18.64 20.64
N GLU A 716 12.33 19.37 19.56
CA GLU A 716 13.25 19.40 18.41
C GLU A 716 14.64 19.90 18.81
N ASP A 717 14.69 20.98 19.60
CA ASP A 717 15.95 21.52 20.12
C ASP A 717 16.66 20.52 21.04
N ALA A 718 15.91 19.82 21.91
CA ALA A 718 16.46 18.78 22.78
C ALA A 718 17.00 17.58 21.99
N LEU A 719 16.32 17.18 20.91
CA LEU A 719 16.75 16.11 20.02
C LEU A 719 18.03 16.48 19.27
N ALA A 720 18.07 17.69 18.70
CA ALA A 720 19.24 18.21 18.00
C ALA A 720 20.46 18.31 18.94
N ALA A 721 20.26 18.72 20.19
CA ALA A 721 21.32 18.77 21.19
C ALA A 721 21.85 17.38 21.59
N GLY A 722 21.01 16.33 21.51
CA GLY A 722 21.40 14.96 21.85
C GLY A 722 22.24 14.24 20.79
N GLU A 723 22.23 14.75 19.56
CA GLU A 723 22.93 14.20 18.38
C GLU A 723 22.65 12.71 18.13
N PHE A 724 21.50 12.20 18.57
CA PHE A 724 21.17 10.77 18.46
C PHE A 724 21.05 10.34 16.99
N LEU A 725 20.31 11.12 16.19
CA LEU A 725 20.07 10.80 14.78
C LEU A 725 21.37 10.93 13.97
N GLU A 726 22.17 11.96 14.28
CA GLU A 726 23.46 12.21 13.66
C GLU A 726 24.41 11.05 13.91
N LYS A 727 24.58 10.61 15.16
CA LYS A 727 25.48 9.49 15.48
C LYS A 727 25.02 8.17 14.88
N THR A 728 23.71 7.96 14.86
CA THR A 728 23.11 6.71 14.39
C THR A 728 23.17 6.58 12.87
N TYR A 729 22.88 7.66 12.15
CA TYR A 729 22.66 7.65 10.70
C TYR A 729 23.71 8.43 9.88
N ARG A 730 24.80 8.91 10.50
CA ARG A 730 25.90 9.53 9.75
C ARG A 730 26.42 8.57 8.70
N PHE A 731 26.45 9.02 7.45
CA PHE A 731 27.10 8.26 6.39
C PHE A 731 28.62 8.28 6.56
N ASP A 732 29.24 7.09 6.56
CA ASP A 732 30.69 6.94 6.56
C ASP A 732 31.10 5.93 5.47
N PRO A 733 31.67 6.40 4.34
CA PRO A 733 32.04 5.51 3.24
C PRO A 733 33.22 4.59 3.57
N SER A 734 33.95 4.85 4.67
CA SER A 734 35.04 4.00 5.15
C SER A 734 34.59 2.94 6.15
N PHE A 735 33.31 2.95 6.54
CA PHE A 735 32.78 1.99 7.48
C PHE A 735 32.52 0.65 6.79
N GLU A 736 33.21 -0.39 7.25
CA GLU A 736 33.04 -1.77 6.80
C GLU A 736 32.10 -2.51 7.77
N ASP A 737 31.05 -3.14 7.24
CA ASP A 737 30.15 -3.94 8.05
C ASP A 737 30.84 -5.23 8.53
N ASN A 738 30.78 -5.48 9.83
CA ASN A 738 31.22 -6.76 10.39
C ASN A 738 30.35 -7.91 9.86
N ALA A 739 30.92 -9.13 9.85
CA ALA A 739 30.14 -10.32 9.55
C ALA A 739 28.89 -10.39 10.47
N PRO A 740 27.71 -10.67 9.88
CA PRO A 740 26.47 -10.66 10.64
C PRO A 740 26.48 -11.79 11.67
N HIS A 741 26.19 -11.41 12.91
CA HIS A 741 26.03 -12.31 14.03
C HIS A 741 25.06 -11.69 15.03
N PHE A 742 24.57 -12.49 15.96
CA PHE A 742 23.87 -12.03 17.14
C PHE A 742 24.20 -12.96 18.30
N THR A 743 24.21 -12.41 19.50
CA THR A 743 24.40 -13.11 20.77
C THR A 743 23.05 -13.54 21.38
N PRO A 744 23.00 -14.56 22.24
CA PRO A 744 21.78 -14.90 22.99
C PRO A 744 21.22 -13.71 23.78
N GLU A 745 22.09 -12.85 24.29
CA GLU A 745 21.75 -11.62 25.02
C GLU A 745 21.07 -10.60 24.08
N GLU A 746 21.59 -10.37 22.88
CA GLU A 746 20.97 -9.51 21.86
C GLU A 746 19.60 -10.06 21.43
N GLU A 747 19.48 -11.38 21.26
CA GLU A 747 18.21 -12.02 20.91
C GLU A 747 17.17 -11.88 22.03
N ALA A 748 17.60 -11.98 23.29
CA ALA A 748 16.73 -11.73 24.43
C ALA A 748 16.31 -10.27 24.51
N TYR A 749 17.26 -9.34 24.33
CA TYR A 749 17.01 -7.90 24.35
C TYR A 749 16.07 -7.46 23.23
N SER A 750 16.27 -7.97 22.01
CA SER A 750 15.44 -7.62 20.85
C SER A 750 13.96 -8.00 20.98
N ARG A 751 13.66 -8.91 21.91
CA ARG A 751 12.31 -9.39 22.28
C ARG A 751 11.90 -8.96 23.69
N SER A 752 12.55 -7.95 24.26
CA SER A 752 12.20 -7.43 25.59
C SER A 752 10.93 -6.57 25.59
N GLY A 753 10.55 -6.01 24.43
CA GLY A 753 9.55 -4.94 24.31
C GLY A 753 10.11 -3.53 24.55
N LEU A 754 11.40 -3.43 24.90
CA LEU A 754 12.16 -2.20 25.11
C LEU A 754 13.34 -2.09 24.12
N PHE A 755 13.26 -2.81 23.00
CA PHE A 755 14.28 -2.80 21.97
C PHE A 755 14.03 -1.63 21.02
N VAL A 756 15.02 -0.74 20.94
CA VAL A 756 15.08 0.30 19.93
C VAL A 756 16.15 -0.05 18.92
N GLU A 757 15.78 0.07 17.66
CA GLU A 757 16.68 -0.14 16.54
C GLU A 757 17.58 1.09 16.39
N ALA A 758 18.80 0.99 16.92
CA ALA A 758 19.87 1.97 16.69
C ALA A 758 20.50 1.73 15.33
#